data_AF-A0A0F4KXX2-F1
#
_entry.id   AF-A0A0F4KXX2-F1
#
_cell.length_a   1.000
_cell.length_b   1.000
_cell.length_c   1.000
_cell.angle_alpha   90.00
_cell.angle_beta   90.00
_cell.angle_gamma   90.00
#
_symmetry.space_group_name_H-M   'P 1'
#
loop_
_entity.id
_entity.type
_entity.pdbx_description
1 polymer ?
#
loop_
_entity_poly.entity_id
_entity_poly.type
_entity_poly.pdbx_seq_one_letter_code
_entity_poly.pdbx_strand_id
1 'polypeptide(L)'
;MQHSTFTTDGQTLKWTGNGEYLCIEPWGSDSIRVRSSQMHEPEDPDWALLRDHHEPADAVHISIDDQRGQATIINGSLMVKAQASGGIDTGNGYTDKCLLSFWRTDGKLLFSEMSDGGSLNLRARSFTPIVGGDHQVKVTFVPPENERLYGMGEYQQNIMNLKGCTLELAHRNSQISIPFVVSSCGYGFLWNNPAVGSVSFGKNKTQWSADSTRQIDYWVTAGADYRSIMAHYADATGHAPQMPEWGLGFWQSKLRYWNQDQLLEVAREFKKRNIPLDLIVIDFFHWPHMGDFRFEDEFWPDPVSMSNELHKMGIRLMVSVWPQIALTSENYPEMKAKNLLVRADHGEDLGMMFEGPSQFYDATNPRARQYVWEKCREHYADVGVDAFWLDEAEPEYGTYDFSNYRYWAGPAQQTANLYPREYNRGFYEGQLAYGRQGQIVNLTRCAWAGSQQYGALVWSGDVASTFEAFRAQITCAIHMGMAGIPWFTTDLGGFHNGDIDDPTFRELLLRWAQFSCFSPVMRNHGDRSQHHPDGTTKTAITTARGERRLPSGASNEPWSYGKSVEDIYVKFIKIREHLRPYLRELFAQAHEDGQPLIRGLFYEFPHDDAASDIADEYMLGPDLLVAPVTEEGARSRQVYLPGDATTQWQDLRDGAMYDGGQTITAEAPLDTLPVFARDSRSHELLGML
;
A
#
# COMPACT_ATOMS: atom_id res chain seq x y z
N MET A 1 -46.53 15.76 -19.95
CA MET A 1 -45.44 15.09 -20.68
C MET A 1 -44.34 14.87 -19.66
N GLN A 2 -44.03 13.63 -19.30
CA GLN A 2 -42.82 13.34 -18.54
C GLN A 2 -41.66 13.65 -19.49
N HIS A 3 -40.83 14.65 -19.14
CA HIS A 3 -39.57 14.84 -19.82
C HIS A 3 -38.66 13.66 -19.42
N SER A 4 -38.11 12.96 -20.40
CA SER A 4 -37.16 11.88 -20.13
C SER A 4 -35.94 12.48 -19.41
N THR A 5 -35.66 11.97 -18.22
CA THR A 5 -34.50 12.39 -17.40
C THR A 5 -33.27 11.51 -17.66
N PHE A 6 -33.44 10.41 -18.41
CA PHE A 6 -32.37 9.52 -18.82
C PHE A 6 -31.98 9.78 -20.28
N THR A 7 -30.70 9.72 -20.56
CA THR A 7 -30.18 9.77 -21.94
C THR A 7 -29.04 8.77 -22.11
N THR A 8 -28.74 8.41 -23.34
CA THR A 8 -27.60 7.54 -23.65
C THR A 8 -27.01 7.88 -25.01
N ASP A 9 -25.69 7.71 -25.14
CA ASP A 9 -24.95 7.77 -26.40
C ASP A 9 -24.65 6.37 -26.98
N GLY A 10 -25.20 5.31 -26.36
CA GLY A 10 -24.99 3.92 -26.72
C GLY A 10 -23.97 3.19 -25.84
N GLN A 11 -23.11 3.91 -25.11
CA GLN A 11 -22.14 3.31 -24.17
C GLN A 11 -22.29 3.86 -22.75
N THR A 12 -22.70 5.12 -22.64
CA THR A 12 -22.90 5.82 -21.38
C THR A 12 -24.38 5.95 -21.09
N LEU A 13 -24.77 5.62 -19.85
CA LEU A 13 -26.09 5.95 -19.32
C LEU A 13 -25.97 7.23 -18.48
N LYS A 14 -26.74 8.26 -18.86
CA LYS A 14 -26.76 9.56 -18.19
C LYS A 14 -28.12 9.83 -17.56
N TRP A 15 -28.12 10.51 -16.42
CA TRP A 15 -29.34 11.02 -15.79
C TRP A 15 -29.14 12.47 -15.33
N THR A 16 -30.20 13.28 -15.45
CA THR A 16 -30.23 14.65 -14.92
C THR A 16 -31.50 14.91 -14.13
N GLY A 17 -31.38 15.54 -12.96
CA GLY A 17 -32.54 15.96 -12.17
C GLY A 17 -32.14 16.78 -10.94
N ASN A 18 -32.96 17.77 -10.58
CA ASN A 18 -32.74 18.62 -9.40
C ASN A 18 -31.33 19.24 -9.31
N GLY A 19 -30.74 19.60 -10.46
CA GLY A 19 -29.39 20.14 -10.57
C GLY A 19 -28.27 19.09 -10.60
N GLU A 20 -28.54 17.82 -10.30
CA GLU A 20 -27.55 16.74 -10.35
C GLU A 20 -27.39 16.20 -11.78
N TYR A 21 -26.14 15.95 -12.17
CA TYR A 21 -25.76 15.20 -13.38
C TYR A 21 -25.09 13.90 -12.95
N LEU A 22 -25.59 12.77 -13.45
CA LEU A 22 -25.10 11.43 -13.14
C LEU A 22 -24.66 10.74 -14.45
N CYS A 23 -23.46 10.18 -14.45
CA CYS A 23 -22.84 9.45 -15.55
C CYS A 23 -22.49 8.03 -15.09
N ILE A 24 -22.89 7.02 -15.87
CA ILE A 24 -22.64 5.61 -15.60
C ILE A 24 -22.14 4.98 -16.91
N GLU A 25 -20.91 4.49 -16.91
CA GLU A 25 -20.23 4.01 -18.13
C GLU A 25 -19.41 2.74 -17.83
N PRO A 26 -19.19 1.87 -18.83
CA PRO A 26 -18.25 0.77 -18.68
C PRO A 26 -16.83 1.30 -18.43
N TRP A 27 -16.04 0.55 -17.67
CA TRP A 27 -14.61 0.82 -17.52
C TRP A 27 -13.85 -0.48 -17.27
N GLY A 28 -13.53 -1.18 -18.36
CA GLY A 28 -12.95 -2.52 -18.38
C GLY A 28 -13.98 -3.64 -18.31
N SER A 29 -13.50 -4.89 -18.32
CA SER A 29 -14.35 -6.08 -18.18
C SER A 29 -15.13 -6.07 -16.87
N ASP A 30 -16.41 -6.43 -16.93
CA ASP A 30 -17.27 -6.61 -15.75
C ASP A 30 -17.30 -5.42 -14.78
N SER A 31 -17.05 -4.21 -15.28
CA SER A 31 -16.72 -3.06 -14.45
C SER A 31 -17.41 -1.78 -14.94
N ILE A 32 -17.84 -0.94 -13.99
CA ILE A 32 -18.57 0.30 -14.26
C ILE A 32 -17.96 1.44 -13.43
N ARG A 33 -17.77 2.58 -14.08
CA ARG A 33 -17.44 3.85 -13.44
C ARG A 33 -18.71 4.68 -13.27
N VAL A 34 -18.84 5.32 -12.10
CA VAL A 34 -19.97 6.18 -11.76
C VAL A 34 -19.46 7.55 -11.33
N ARG A 35 -19.96 8.59 -11.97
CA ARG A 35 -19.63 9.99 -11.67
C ARG A 35 -20.88 10.82 -11.45
N SER A 36 -20.85 11.70 -10.44
CA SER A 36 -21.97 12.61 -10.16
C SER A 36 -21.48 13.99 -9.71
N SER A 37 -22.09 15.04 -10.25
CA SER A 37 -21.75 16.44 -9.97
C SER A 37 -23.01 17.31 -9.88
N GLN A 38 -22.87 18.50 -9.28
CA GLN A 38 -23.94 19.49 -9.17
C GLN A 38 -23.77 20.59 -10.21
N MET A 39 -24.87 20.96 -10.87
CA MET A 39 -25.02 22.07 -11.81
C MET A 39 -24.26 21.99 -13.14
N HIS A 40 -23.38 21.02 -13.33
CA HIS A 40 -22.63 20.78 -14.56
C HIS A 40 -22.40 19.28 -14.79
N GLU A 41 -22.07 18.88 -16.02
CA GLU A 41 -21.62 17.52 -16.31
C GLU A 41 -20.36 17.16 -15.50
N PRO A 42 -20.18 15.89 -15.09
CA PRO A 42 -18.97 15.48 -14.38
C PRO A 42 -17.72 15.65 -15.25
N GLU A 43 -16.64 16.14 -14.65
CA GLU A 43 -15.30 16.12 -15.23
C GLU A 43 -14.86 14.66 -15.44
N ASP A 44 -13.91 14.44 -16.35
CA ASP A 44 -13.30 13.12 -16.65
C ASP A 44 -11.83 13.03 -16.22
N PRO A 45 -11.52 13.21 -14.92
CA PRO A 45 -10.16 12.99 -14.44
C PRO A 45 -9.89 11.48 -14.39
N ASP A 46 -8.73 11.04 -14.84
CA ASP A 46 -8.37 9.62 -14.76
C ASP A 46 -8.20 9.20 -13.29
N TRP A 47 -7.58 10.08 -12.48
CA TRP A 47 -7.09 9.76 -11.15
C TRP A 47 -6.31 8.44 -11.15
N ALA A 48 -6.78 7.38 -10.50
CA ALA A 48 -6.11 6.08 -10.47
C ALA A 48 -6.45 5.18 -11.68
N LEU A 49 -7.53 5.47 -12.40
CA LEU A 49 -7.98 4.66 -13.51
C LEU A 49 -7.14 4.90 -14.76
N LEU A 50 -6.76 3.83 -15.45
CA LEU A 50 -6.03 3.89 -16.72
C LEU A 50 -7.01 3.90 -17.89
N ARG A 51 -6.66 4.66 -18.93
CA ARG A 51 -7.36 4.63 -20.23
C ARG A 51 -6.96 3.42 -21.07
N ASP A 52 -5.83 2.81 -20.76
CA ASP A 52 -5.49 1.50 -21.32
C ASP A 52 -6.42 0.45 -20.69
N HIS A 53 -6.91 -0.50 -21.46
CA HIS A 53 -7.83 -1.56 -21.00
C HIS A 53 -9.19 -1.07 -20.43
N HIS A 54 -9.56 0.20 -20.62
CA HIS A 54 -10.87 0.73 -20.19
C HIS A 54 -12.05 0.24 -21.04
N GLU A 55 -11.78 -0.28 -22.25
CA GLU A 55 -12.82 -0.78 -23.14
C GLU A 55 -13.47 -2.04 -22.57
N PRO A 56 -14.80 -2.18 -22.67
CA PRO A 56 -15.48 -3.39 -22.23
C PRO A 56 -15.08 -4.58 -23.11
N ALA A 57 -15.03 -5.78 -22.52
CA ALA A 57 -14.75 -7.01 -23.26
C ALA A 57 -15.84 -7.36 -24.29
N ASP A 58 -17.10 -7.02 -23.97
CA ASP A 58 -18.28 -7.31 -24.77
C ASP A 58 -19.10 -6.03 -25.03
N ALA A 59 -20.11 -6.14 -25.90
CA ALA A 59 -21.02 -5.03 -26.16
C ALA A 59 -21.77 -4.60 -24.89
N VAL A 60 -21.75 -3.31 -24.59
CA VAL A 60 -22.54 -2.73 -23.51
C VAL A 60 -24.02 -2.68 -23.90
N HIS A 61 -24.89 -3.12 -22.99
CA HIS A 61 -26.33 -3.10 -23.22
C HIS A 61 -27.00 -2.07 -22.32
N ILE A 62 -27.61 -1.05 -22.93
CA ILE A 62 -28.37 -0.01 -22.25
C ILE A 62 -29.85 -0.11 -22.63
N SER A 63 -30.73 -0.03 -21.63
CA SER A 63 -32.19 0.04 -21.82
C SER A 63 -32.78 1.14 -20.96
N ILE A 64 -33.73 1.90 -21.50
CA ILE A 64 -34.41 3.00 -20.83
C ILE A 64 -35.93 2.78 -20.95
N ASP A 65 -36.61 2.75 -19.81
CA ASP A 65 -38.06 2.75 -19.67
C ASP A 65 -38.49 4.05 -18.97
N ASP A 66 -38.75 5.07 -19.79
CA ASP A 66 -39.19 6.40 -19.32
C ASP A 66 -40.51 6.36 -18.55
N GLN A 67 -41.41 5.41 -18.88
CA GLN A 67 -42.71 5.31 -18.21
C GLN A 67 -42.55 4.87 -16.76
N ARG A 68 -41.57 4.01 -16.50
CA ARG A 68 -41.22 3.53 -15.16
C ARG A 68 -40.13 4.37 -14.47
N GLY A 69 -39.54 5.32 -15.18
CA GLY A 69 -38.36 6.05 -14.70
C GLY A 69 -37.21 5.11 -14.39
N GLN A 70 -37.01 4.07 -15.21
CA GLN A 70 -35.99 3.05 -15.01
C GLN A 70 -35.02 3.06 -16.18
N ALA A 71 -33.72 2.92 -15.88
CA ALA A 71 -32.71 2.62 -16.88
C ALA A 71 -31.78 1.53 -16.37
N THR A 72 -31.25 0.72 -17.27
CA THR A 72 -30.31 -0.36 -16.95
C THR A 72 -29.13 -0.30 -17.90
N ILE A 73 -27.92 -0.44 -17.38
CA ILE A 73 -26.68 -0.66 -18.12
C ILE A 73 -26.06 -1.98 -17.69
N ILE A 74 -25.63 -2.78 -18.66
CA ILE A 74 -25.00 -4.09 -18.44
C ILE A 74 -23.65 -4.08 -19.14
N ASN A 75 -22.60 -4.42 -18.39
CA ASN A 75 -21.26 -4.66 -18.89
C ASN A 75 -20.76 -6.00 -18.34
N GLY A 76 -20.62 -7.01 -19.21
CA GLY A 76 -20.31 -8.38 -18.80
C GLY A 76 -21.33 -8.94 -17.81
N SER A 77 -20.83 -9.39 -16.66
CA SER A 77 -21.58 -9.92 -15.52
C SER A 77 -22.12 -8.85 -14.57
N LEU A 78 -21.71 -7.58 -14.72
CA LEU A 78 -22.17 -6.47 -13.89
C LEU A 78 -23.34 -5.73 -14.56
N MET A 79 -24.40 -5.51 -13.79
CA MET A 79 -25.58 -4.75 -14.19
C MET A 79 -25.88 -3.65 -13.17
N VAL A 80 -26.05 -2.43 -13.65
CA VAL A 80 -26.49 -1.28 -12.83
C VAL A 80 -27.89 -0.88 -13.24
N LYS A 81 -28.81 -0.85 -12.26
CA LYS A 81 -30.17 -0.34 -12.44
C LYS A 81 -30.27 1.03 -11.79
N ALA A 82 -30.65 2.01 -12.60
CA ALA A 82 -30.92 3.38 -12.21
C ALA A 82 -32.43 3.62 -12.13
N GLN A 83 -32.92 4.00 -10.95
CA GLN A 83 -34.33 4.30 -10.71
C GLN A 83 -34.50 5.79 -10.44
N ALA A 84 -35.02 6.51 -11.43
CA ALA A 84 -35.47 7.88 -11.25
C ALA A 84 -36.83 7.90 -10.54
N SER A 85 -37.02 8.86 -9.66
CA SER A 85 -38.31 9.17 -9.05
C SER A 85 -38.40 10.68 -8.85
N GLY A 86 -39.58 11.22 -9.16
CA GLY A 86 -39.83 12.65 -9.18
C GLY A 86 -41.23 12.97 -8.71
N GLY A 87 -41.42 14.04 -7.96
CA GLY A 87 -42.74 14.40 -7.45
C GLY A 87 -42.75 15.65 -6.59
N ILE A 88 -43.95 16.11 -6.26
CA ILE A 88 -44.16 17.22 -5.31
C ILE A 88 -44.12 16.64 -3.90
N ASP A 89 -43.07 16.99 -3.16
CA ASP A 89 -43.02 16.89 -1.72
C ASP A 89 -43.70 18.11 -1.08
N THR A 90 -44.57 17.90 -0.10
CA THR A 90 -45.34 18.99 0.51
C THR A 90 -44.48 19.97 1.31
N GLY A 91 -43.27 19.58 1.72
CA GLY A 91 -42.32 20.42 2.44
C GLY A 91 -41.21 21.02 1.55
N ASN A 92 -40.79 20.31 0.50
CA ASN A 92 -39.63 20.65 -0.33
C ASN A 92 -39.99 21.02 -1.78
N GLY A 93 -41.27 20.98 -2.15
CA GLY A 93 -41.71 21.25 -3.52
C GLY A 93 -41.36 20.12 -4.47
N TYR A 94 -41.17 20.44 -5.76
CA TYR A 94 -40.83 19.43 -6.75
C TYR A 94 -39.39 18.94 -6.56
N THR A 95 -39.20 17.63 -6.44
CA THR A 95 -37.88 17.01 -6.26
C THR A 95 -37.74 15.84 -7.22
N ASP A 96 -36.59 15.75 -7.89
CA ASP A 96 -36.17 14.57 -8.65
C ASP A 96 -34.94 13.94 -8.00
N LYS A 97 -34.86 12.60 -8.06
CA LYS A 97 -33.72 11.83 -7.58
C LYS A 97 -33.55 10.55 -8.41
N CYS A 98 -32.33 10.04 -8.48
CA CYS A 98 -32.02 8.75 -9.09
C CYS A 98 -31.24 7.87 -8.11
N LEU A 99 -31.71 6.65 -7.87
CA LEU A 99 -31.03 5.67 -7.01
C LEU A 99 -30.44 4.54 -7.85
N LEU A 100 -29.22 4.14 -7.50
CA LEU A 100 -28.50 3.06 -8.16
C LEU A 100 -28.52 1.78 -7.33
N SER A 101 -28.64 0.65 -8.04
CA SER A 101 -28.43 -0.69 -7.48
C SER A 101 -27.58 -1.52 -8.41
N PHE A 102 -26.64 -2.26 -7.83
CA PHE A 102 -25.61 -3.03 -8.52
C PHE A 102 -25.94 -4.50 -8.37
N TRP A 103 -25.98 -5.21 -9.49
CA TRP A 103 -26.43 -6.59 -9.59
C TRP A 103 -25.45 -7.38 -10.43
N ARG A 104 -25.38 -8.68 -10.16
CA ARG A 104 -24.91 -9.62 -11.17
C ARG A 104 -26.01 -9.89 -12.19
N THR A 105 -25.64 -10.23 -13.41
CA THR A 105 -26.59 -10.59 -14.48
C THR A 105 -27.36 -11.88 -14.19
N ASP A 106 -26.90 -12.71 -13.25
CA ASP A 106 -27.64 -13.86 -12.70
C ASP A 106 -28.79 -13.47 -11.75
N GLY A 107 -28.93 -12.18 -11.41
CA GLY A 107 -29.98 -11.66 -10.55
C GLY A 107 -29.59 -11.46 -9.08
N LYS A 108 -28.36 -11.78 -8.67
CA LYS A 108 -27.86 -11.49 -7.32
C LYS A 108 -27.66 -9.98 -7.12
N LEU A 109 -28.33 -9.38 -6.14
CA LEU A 109 -28.03 -8.02 -5.70
C LEU A 109 -26.66 -8.01 -5.02
N LEU A 110 -25.75 -7.14 -5.47
CA LEU A 110 -24.44 -6.93 -4.86
C LEU A 110 -24.57 -5.90 -3.73
N PHE A 111 -25.02 -4.69 -4.06
CA PHE A 111 -25.33 -3.63 -3.11
C PHE A 111 -26.20 -2.55 -3.77
N SER A 112 -26.77 -1.65 -2.99
CA SER A 112 -27.55 -0.52 -3.51
C SER A 112 -27.32 0.74 -2.70
N GLU A 113 -27.55 1.88 -3.32
CA GLU A 113 -27.61 3.15 -2.62
C GLU A 113 -28.75 3.17 -1.59
N MET A 114 -28.55 3.90 -0.49
CA MET A 114 -29.60 4.05 0.53
C MET A 114 -30.77 4.91 0.00
N SER A 115 -32.00 4.48 0.30
CA SER A 115 -33.19 5.29 0.02
C SER A 115 -33.29 6.49 0.97
N ASP A 116 -34.26 7.36 0.72
CA ASP A 116 -34.52 8.54 1.56
C ASP A 116 -35.11 8.21 2.93
N GLY A 117 -35.52 6.95 3.15
CA GLY A 117 -36.23 6.54 4.36
C GLY A 117 -37.58 7.25 4.55
N GLY A 118 -38.19 7.75 3.46
CA GLY A 118 -39.42 8.54 3.51
C GLY A 118 -39.23 9.83 4.31
N SER A 119 -39.83 9.92 5.49
CA SER A 119 -39.77 11.12 6.34
C SER A 119 -38.38 11.41 6.94
N LEU A 120 -37.42 10.48 6.83
CA LEU A 120 -36.02 10.76 7.19
C LEU A 120 -35.34 11.72 6.19
N ASN A 121 -35.88 11.81 4.96
CA ASN A 121 -35.41 12.69 3.90
C ASN A 121 -33.90 12.59 3.64
N LEU A 122 -33.37 11.38 3.69
CA LEU A 122 -31.95 11.10 3.42
C LEU A 122 -31.66 11.20 1.92
N ARG A 123 -30.39 11.45 1.58
CA ARG A 123 -29.92 11.41 0.19
C ARG A 123 -28.75 10.45 0.07
N ALA A 124 -28.86 9.50 -0.86
CA ALA A 124 -27.80 8.57 -1.20
C ALA A 124 -26.49 9.31 -1.49
N ARG A 125 -26.58 10.36 -2.31
CA ARG A 125 -25.49 11.26 -2.70
C ARG A 125 -25.81 12.66 -2.18
N SER A 126 -25.01 13.13 -1.24
CA SER A 126 -25.17 14.45 -0.61
C SER A 126 -24.01 15.36 -0.98
N PHE A 127 -24.34 16.59 -1.39
CA PHE A 127 -23.39 17.64 -1.73
C PHE A 127 -23.65 18.83 -0.80
N THR A 128 -22.75 19.07 0.15
CA THR A 128 -22.79 20.27 1.00
C THR A 128 -21.86 21.32 0.37
N PRO A 129 -22.36 22.48 -0.08
CA PRO A 129 -21.54 23.46 -0.79
C PRO A 129 -20.49 24.08 0.12
N ILE A 130 -19.29 24.26 -0.43
CA ILE A 130 -18.18 25.01 0.15
C ILE A 130 -18.05 26.31 -0.66
N VAL A 131 -17.80 27.43 0.04
CA VAL A 131 -17.60 28.73 -0.62
C VAL A 131 -16.45 28.61 -1.63
N GLY A 132 -16.72 28.93 -2.90
CA GLY A 132 -15.74 28.82 -3.98
C GLY A 132 -16.08 27.78 -5.04
N GLY A 133 -17.02 26.87 -4.77
CA GLY A 133 -17.59 25.96 -5.78
C GLY A 133 -17.40 24.46 -5.51
N ASP A 134 -16.59 24.09 -4.53
CA ASP A 134 -16.42 22.69 -4.12
C ASP A 134 -17.54 22.22 -3.19
N HIS A 135 -17.54 20.94 -2.86
CA HIS A 135 -18.50 20.32 -1.97
C HIS A 135 -17.83 19.41 -0.96
N GLN A 136 -18.36 19.37 0.27
CA GLN A 136 -18.23 18.18 1.09
C GLN A 136 -19.24 17.15 0.57
N VAL A 137 -18.76 15.96 0.25
CA VAL A 137 -19.56 14.91 -0.36
C VAL A 137 -19.74 13.75 0.59
N LYS A 138 -20.95 13.16 0.60
CA LYS A 138 -21.24 11.88 1.26
C LYS A 138 -22.00 10.96 0.31
N VAL A 139 -21.54 9.72 0.17
CA VAL A 139 -22.21 8.67 -0.60
C VAL A 139 -22.54 7.50 0.32
N THR A 140 -23.79 7.04 0.30
CA THR A 140 -24.30 6.06 1.26
C THR A 140 -24.93 4.85 0.58
N PHE A 141 -24.55 3.67 1.05
CA PHE A 141 -24.99 2.38 0.53
C PHE A 141 -25.63 1.54 1.64
N VAL A 142 -26.60 0.72 1.26
CA VAL A 142 -27.15 -0.34 2.09
C VAL A 142 -26.11 -1.45 2.17
N PRO A 143 -25.59 -1.77 3.37
CA PRO A 143 -24.64 -2.85 3.53
C PRO A 143 -25.33 -4.21 3.28
N PRO A 144 -24.75 -5.10 2.46
CA PRO A 144 -25.24 -6.46 2.34
C PRO A 144 -25.18 -7.22 3.68
N GLU A 145 -26.10 -8.17 3.87
CA GLU A 145 -26.10 -9.02 5.06
C GLU A 145 -24.86 -9.94 5.08
N ASN A 146 -24.25 -10.11 6.25
CA ASN A 146 -23.06 -10.93 6.46
C ASN A 146 -21.86 -10.57 5.58
N GLU A 147 -21.83 -9.34 5.06
CA GLU A 147 -20.71 -8.84 4.27
C GLU A 147 -19.41 -8.83 5.07
N ARG A 148 -18.35 -9.36 4.45
CA ARG A 148 -16.97 -9.21 4.90
C ARG A 148 -16.20 -8.36 3.91
N LEU A 149 -15.32 -7.50 4.42
CA LEU A 149 -14.61 -6.49 3.63
C LEU A 149 -13.11 -6.57 3.88
N TYR A 150 -12.33 -6.56 2.80
CA TYR A 150 -10.88 -6.68 2.82
C TYR A 150 -10.25 -5.67 1.86
N GLY A 151 -9.10 -5.08 2.19
CA GLY A 151 -8.40 -4.10 1.35
C GLY A 151 -8.14 -2.81 2.11
N MET A 152 -8.40 -1.67 1.48
CA MET A 152 -8.26 -0.32 2.03
C MET A 152 -6.82 0.17 2.28
N GLY A 153 -5.83 -0.71 2.15
CA GLY A 153 -4.42 -0.40 2.32
C GLY A 153 -3.91 -0.80 3.70
N GLU A 154 -3.22 0.10 4.38
CA GLU A 154 -2.55 -0.17 5.64
C GLU A 154 -3.09 0.73 6.76
N TYR A 155 -3.51 0.10 7.84
CA TYR A 155 -3.87 0.75 9.10
C TYR A 155 -3.31 -0.11 10.23
N GLN A 156 -2.65 0.51 11.23
CA GLN A 156 -2.03 -0.19 12.36
C GLN A 156 -3.08 -0.81 13.30
N GLN A 157 -3.67 -1.92 12.89
CA GLN A 157 -4.72 -2.65 13.59
C GLN A 157 -4.63 -4.14 13.29
N ASN A 158 -5.17 -4.98 14.19
CA ASN A 158 -5.28 -6.42 13.97
C ASN A 158 -6.74 -6.83 13.70
N ILE A 159 -7.32 -6.29 12.62
CA ILE A 159 -8.72 -6.54 12.23
C ILE A 159 -8.70 -7.11 10.82
N MET A 160 -9.16 -8.35 10.63
CA MET A 160 -9.22 -9.00 9.31
C MET A 160 -10.45 -8.60 8.51
N ASN A 161 -11.64 -8.59 9.13
CA ASN A 161 -12.86 -8.15 8.48
C ASN A 161 -13.12 -6.68 8.82
N LEU A 162 -12.99 -5.79 7.81
CA LEU A 162 -13.16 -4.35 7.98
C LEU A 162 -14.62 -3.92 8.22
N LYS A 163 -15.58 -4.86 8.21
CA LYS A 163 -16.97 -4.56 8.50
C LYS A 163 -17.13 -4.01 9.93
N GLY A 164 -17.70 -2.82 10.04
CA GLY A 164 -17.86 -2.08 11.30
C GLY A 164 -16.75 -1.06 11.56
N CYS A 165 -15.66 -1.08 10.81
CA CYS A 165 -14.58 -0.10 10.93
C CYS A 165 -14.96 1.25 10.34
N THR A 166 -14.32 2.30 10.83
CA THR A 166 -14.26 3.61 10.19
C THR A 166 -12.80 3.94 9.95
N LEU A 167 -12.46 4.26 8.71
CA LEU A 167 -11.10 4.49 8.25
C LEU A 167 -10.99 5.93 7.75
N GLU A 168 -9.92 6.60 8.14
CA GLU A 168 -9.51 7.88 7.57
C GLU A 168 -9.00 7.63 6.13
N LEU A 169 -9.34 8.52 5.21
CA LEU A 169 -8.79 8.55 3.86
C LEU A 169 -7.72 9.64 3.80
N ALA A 170 -6.60 9.40 4.47
CA ALA A 170 -5.44 10.26 4.52
C ALA A 170 -4.17 9.44 4.78
N HIS A 171 -3.03 10.01 4.41
CA HIS A 171 -1.73 9.37 4.61
C HIS A 171 -1.03 9.92 5.85
N ARG A 172 -0.43 9.02 6.63
CA ARG A 172 0.40 9.31 7.80
C ARG A 172 1.52 8.28 7.86
N ASN A 173 2.61 8.58 8.57
CA ASN A 173 3.61 7.55 8.82
C ASN A 173 2.93 6.32 9.45
N SER A 174 3.15 5.14 8.86
CA SER A 174 2.50 3.87 9.20
C SER A 174 0.98 3.77 8.89
N GLN A 175 0.41 4.67 8.06
CA GLN A 175 -0.97 4.61 7.57
C GLN A 175 -1.04 4.94 6.07
N ILE A 176 -1.59 4.02 5.29
CA ILE A 176 -1.62 4.12 3.82
C ILE A 176 -3.05 3.89 3.34
N SER A 177 -3.71 4.94 2.90
CA SER A 177 -5.09 4.87 2.44
C SER A 177 -5.16 4.52 0.95
N ILE A 178 -5.43 3.27 0.60
CA ILE A 178 -5.67 2.83 -0.78
C ILE A 178 -7.13 2.45 -0.88
N PRO A 179 -8.02 3.32 -1.39
CA PRO A 179 -9.45 3.21 -1.14
C PRO A 179 -10.15 2.22 -2.10
N PHE A 180 -9.54 1.05 -2.29
CA PHE A 180 -10.08 -0.12 -2.95
C PHE A 180 -10.43 -1.18 -1.90
N VAL A 181 -11.68 -1.63 -1.90
CA VAL A 181 -12.17 -2.68 -1.00
C VAL A 181 -12.81 -3.80 -1.79
N VAL A 182 -12.54 -5.03 -1.37
CA VAL A 182 -13.10 -6.25 -1.94
C VAL A 182 -14.10 -6.83 -0.94
N SER A 183 -15.32 -7.08 -1.43
CA SER A 183 -16.42 -7.61 -0.66
C SER A 183 -16.59 -9.11 -0.89
N SER A 184 -16.87 -9.86 0.18
CA SER A 184 -17.25 -11.27 0.10
C SER A 184 -18.55 -11.50 -0.69
N CYS A 185 -19.31 -10.45 -0.98
CA CYS A 185 -20.47 -10.52 -1.85
C CYS A 185 -20.13 -10.68 -3.35
N GLY A 186 -18.85 -10.59 -3.73
CA GLY A 186 -18.37 -10.82 -5.10
C GLY A 186 -18.18 -9.55 -5.93
N TYR A 187 -17.79 -8.46 -5.27
CA TYR A 187 -17.50 -7.20 -5.95
C TYR A 187 -16.28 -6.48 -5.35
N GLY A 188 -15.61 -5.67 -6.18
CA GLY A 188 -14.62 -4.69 -5.76
C GLY A 188 -15.17 -3.27 -5.89
N PHE A 189 -14.79 -2.37 -5.00
CA PHE A 189 -15.19 -0.97 -5.01
C PHE A 189 -13.97 -0.07 -4.80
N LEU A 190 -13.66 0.78 -5.77
CA LEU A 190 -12.63 1.82 -5.69
C LEU A 190 -13.32 3.18 -5.54
N TRP A 191 -13.04 3.89 -4.46
CA TRP A 191 -13.34 5.32 -4.35
C TRP A 191 -12.27 6.10 -5.12
N ASN A 192 -12.56 6.39 -6.40
CA ASN A 192 -11.63 7.05 -7.32
C ASN A 192 -11.60 8.57 -7.09
N ASN A 193 -11.31 8.97 -5.85
CA ASN A 193 -11.27 10.37 -5.44
C ASN A 193 -10.15 10.57 -4.40
N PRO A 194 -9.16 11.44 -4.67
CA PRO A 194 -7.99 11.60 -3.82
C PRO A 194 -8.17 12.57 -2.65
N ALA A 195 -9.38 13.08 -2.43
CA ALA A 195 -9.65 14.00 -1.33
C ALA A 195 -9.42 13.35 0.03
N VAL A 196 -9.04 14.19 1.00
CA VAL A 196 -9.06 13.81 2.40
C VAL A 196 -10.50 13.56 2.83
N GLY A 197 -10.71 12.52 3.64
CA GLY A 197 -12.06 12.18 4.09
C GLY A 197 -12.09 10.91 4.93
N SER A 198 -13.17 10.14 4.80
CA SER A 198 -13.35 8.90 5.56
C SER A 198 -14.29 7.91 4.87
N VAL A 199 -14.15 6.64 5.22
CA VAL A 199 -15.15 5.61 4.96
C VAL A 199 -15.58 4.94 6.25
N SER A 200 -16.88 4.68 6.39
CA SER A 200 -17.44 3.91 7.51
C SER A 200 -18.18 2.70 6.95
N PHE A 201 -17.76 1.50 7.32
CA PHE A 201 -18.38 0.23 6.91
C PHE A 201 -19.40 -0.26 7.94
N GLY A 202 -20.27 0.65 8.41
CA GLY A 202 -21.25 0.36 9.44
C GLY A 202 -22.21 -0.79 9.08
N LYS A 203 -22.72 -1.47 10.10
CA LYS A 203 -23.71 -2.56 9.92
C LYS A 203 -25.06 -2.06 9.41
N ASN A 204 -25.40 -0.80 9.64
CA ASN A 204 -26.63 -0.16 9.19
C ASN A 204 -26.45 0.74 7.96
N LYS A 205 -25.21 1.10 7.62
CA LYS A 205 -24.86 2.00 6.52
C LYS A 205 -23.38 1.89 6.19
N THR A 206 -23.06 1.73 4.91
CA THR A 206 -21.72 2.06 4.39
C THR A 206 -21.74 3.51 3.92
N GLN A 207 -20.77 4.34 4.33
CA GLN A 207 -20.68 5.75 3.95
C GLN A 207 -19.26 6.13 3.55
N TRP A 208 -19.11 6.64 2.33
CA TRP A 208 -17.90 7.29 1.85
C TRP A 208 -18.07 8.80 1.96
N SER A 209 -17.01 9.50 2.38
CA SER A 209 -17.02 10.95 2.54
C SER A 209 -15.73 11.56 2.00
N ALA A 210 -15.86 12.68 1.29
CA ALA A 210 -14.75 13.54 0.89
C ALA A 210 -15.00 14.94 1.46
N ASP A 211 -13.98 15.50 2.12
CA ASP A 211 -14.12 16.79 2.82
C ASP A 211 -14.18 17.97 1.86
N SER A 212 -13.52 17.86 0.70
CA SER A 212 -13.60 18.82 -0.39
C SER A 212 -13.39 18.10 -1.73
N THR A 213 -14.37 18.18 -2.63
CA THR A 213 -14.29 17.67 -4.00
C THR A 213 -15.31 18.38 -4.90
N ARG A 214 -15.06 18.39 -6.21
CA ARG A 214 -16.02 18.91 -7.21
C ARG A 214 -17.12 17.91 -7.57
N GLN A 215 -16.81 16.61 -7.47
CA GLN A 215 -17.70 15.54 -7.89
C GLN A 215 -17.49 14.25 -7.10
N ILE A 216 -18.45 13.35 -7.21
CA ILE A 216 -18.35 11.93 -6.85
C ILE A 216 -17.72 11.20 -8.03
N ASP A 217 -16.79 10.29 -7.75
CA ASP A 217 -16.18 9.39 -8.74
C ASP A 217 -15.81 8.08 -8.03
N TYR A 218 -16.38 6.98 -8.50
CA TYR A 218 -16.05 5.65 -8.01
C TYR A 218 -16.17 4.61 -9.12
N TRP A 219 -15.44 3.51 -8.95
CA TRP A 219 -15.39 2.39 -9.88
C TRP A 219 -15.78 1.10 -9.15
N VAL A 220 -16.57 0.27 -9.81
CA VAL A 220 -17.10 -0.99 -9.27
C VAL A 220 -16.84 -2.09 -10.27
N THR A 221 -16.38 -3.24 -9.78
CA THR A 221 -16.23 -4.46 -10.59
C THR A 221 -16.95 -5.63 -9.93
N ALA A 222 -17.47 -6.55 -10.74
CA ALA A 222 -17.95 -7.85 -10.28
C ALA A 222 -16.97 -8.95 -10.69
N GLY A 223 -16.85 -9.99 -9.86
CA GLY A 223 -16.06 -11.17 -10.18
C GLY A 223 -16.73 -12.46 -9.74
N ALA A 224 -16.32 -13.57 -10.35
CA ALA A 224 -16.73 -14.90 -9.93
C ALA A 224 -16.10 -15.30 -8.58
N ASP A 225 -14.90 -14.77 -8.33
CA ASP A 225 -14.04 -15.03 -7.17
C ASP A 225 -13.17 -13.79 -6.88
N TYR A 226 -12.34 -13.86 -5.84
CA TYR A 226 -11.43 -12.77 -5.51
C TYR A 226 -10.33 -12.58 -6.57
N ARG A 227 -9.91 -13.64 -7.28
CA ARG A 227 -8.86 -13.56 -8.31
C ARG A 227 -9.27 -12.67 -9.47
N SER A 228 -10.49 -12.86 -9.98
CA SER A 228 -11.06 -12.04 -11.05
C SER A 228 -11.24 -10.57 -10.63
N ILE A 229 -11.69 -10.32 -9.39
CA ILE A 229 -11.80 -8.94 -8.87
C ILE A 229 -10.42 -8.25 -8.83
N MET A 230 -9.38 -8.96 -8.37
CA MET A 230 -8.03 -8.40 -8.32
C MET A 230 -7.45 -8.17 -9.73
N ALA A 231 -7.71 -9.08 -10.67
CA ALA A 231 -7.30 -8.90 -12.08
C ALA A 231 -7.98 -7.68 -12.71
N HIS A 232 -9.29 -7.52 -12.55
CA HIS A 232 -10.00 -6.33 -13.05
C HIS A 232 -9.46 -5.03 -12.44
N TYR A 233 -9.11 -5.03 -11.14
CA TYR A 233 -8.51 -3.87 -10.50
C TYR A 233 -7.11 -3.56 -11.05
N ALA A 234 -6.29 -4.58 -11.30
CA ALA A 234 -4.97 -4.41 -11.91
C ALA A 234 -5.06 -3.92 -13.36
N ASP A 235 -6.02 -4.42 -14.15
CA ASP A 235 -6.29 -3.88 -15.49
C ASP A 235 -6.73 -2.41 -15.42
N ALA A 236 -7.60 -2.07 -14.47
CA ALA A 236 -8.13 -0.73 -14.32
C ALA A 236 -7.11 0.28 -13.77
N THR A 237 -6.13 -0.14 -12.97
CA THR A 237 -5.21 0.78 -12.24
C THR A 237 -3.73 0.56 -12.50
N GLY A 238 -3.38 -0.47 -13.27
CA GLY A 238 -2.02 -0.84 -13.66
C GLY A 238 -1.51 -2.09 -12.95
N HIS A 239 -0.76 -2.92 -13.68
CA HIS A 239 -0.11 -4.10 -13.13
C HIS A 239 1.23 -3.75 -12.49
N ALA A 240 1.60 -4.45 -11.42
CA ALA A 240 2.96 -4.33 -10.87
C ALA A 240 3.98 -4.77 -11.93
N PRO A 241 5.16 -4.14 -12.06
CA PRO A 241 6.20 -4.66 -12.94
C PRO A 241 6.71 -6.01 -12.41
N GLN A 242 7.45 -6.75 -13.24
CA GLN A 242 8.15 -7.94 -12.77
C GLN A 242 9.24 -7.56 -11.75
N MET A 243 9.28 -8.24 -10.61
CA MET A 243 10.34 -8.03 -9.60
C MET A 243 11.69 -8.50 -10.17
N PRO A 244 12.76 -7.68 -10.14
CA PRO A 244 14.07 -8.13 -10.56
C PRO A 244 14.63 -9.21 -9.65
N GLU A 245 15.53 -10.05 -10.20
CA GLU A 245 16.06 -11.21 -9.47
C GLU A 245 16.75 -10.84 -8.14
N TRP A 246 17.50 -9.73 -8.10
CA TRP A 246 18.13 -9.24 -6.87
C TRP A 246 17.11 -8.74 -5.83
N GLY A 247 15.87 -8.48 -6.23
CA GLY A 247 14.78 -8.11 -5.32
C GLY A 247 14.26 -9.28 -4.50
N LEU A 248 14.57 -10.52 -4.89
CA LEU A 248 14.03 -11.72 -4.27
C LEU A 248 14.83 -12.19 -3.04
N GLY A 249 16.10 -11.80 -2.88
CA GLY A 249 16.92 -12.24 -1.75
C GLY A 249 16.76 -11.41 -0.48
N PHE A 250 17.80 -11.44 0.36
CA PHE A 250 17.87 -10.70 1.61
C PHE A 250 18.40 -9.27 1.41
N TRP A 251 17.73 -8.31 2.04
CA TRP A 251 18.10 -6.90 2.02
C TRP A 251 18.56 -6.44 3.41
N GLN A 252 19.77 -5.89 3.49
CA GLN A 252 20.34 -5.37 4.74
C GLN A 252 20.19 -3.84 4.82
N SER A 253 19.59 -3.37 5.92
CA SER A 253 19.52 -1.97 6.30
C SER A 253 19.55 -1.80 7.82
N LYS A 254 19.77 -0.58 8.26
CA LYS A 254 19.59 -0.09 9.63
C LYS A 254 19.46 1.43 9.62
N LEU A 255 19.08 2.01 10.76
CA LEU A 255 19.27 3.43 11.03
C LEU A 255 20.54 3.63 11.87
N ARG A 256 21.69 4.01 11.32
CA ARG A 256 22.03 4.12 9.89
C ARG A 256 23.48 3.77 9.64
N TYR A 257 23.81 3.33 8.42
CA TYR A 257 25.21 3.35 7.98
C TYR A 257 25.60 4.80 7.71
N TRP A 258 26.46 5.38 8.54
CA TRP A 258 26.69 6.83 8.54
C TRP A 258 27.83 7.28 7.63
N ASN A 259 28.66 6.35 7.15
CA ASN A 259 29.73 6.62 6.20
C ASN A 259 30.03 5.42 5.27
N GLN A 260 30.84 5.68 4.26
CA GLN A 260 31.26 4.71 3.24
C GLN A 260 31.99 3.48 3.82
N ASP A 261 32.92 3.70 4.75
CA ASP A 261 33.75 2.61 5.29
C ASP A 261 32.91 1.61 6.09
N GLN A 262 31.98 2.09 6.91
CA GLN A 262 31.08 1.26 7.71
C GLN A 262 30.16 0.42 6.81
N LEU A 263 29.61 1.01 5.74
CA LEU A 263 28.78 0.29 4.77
C LEU A 263 29.58 -0.85 4.12
N LEU A 264 30.79 -0.56 3.64
CA LEU A 264 31.65 -1.55 2.99
C LEU A 264 32.15 -2.63 3.96
N GLU A 265 32.45 -2.27 5.21
CA GLU A 265 32.81 -3.23 6.25
C GLU A 265 31.70 -4.27 6.46
N VAL A 266 30.45 -3.81 6.57
CA VAL A 266 29.29 -4.71 6.71
C VAL A 266 29.15 -5.60 5.48
N ALA A 267 29.19 -5.04 4.27
CA ALA A 267 29.09 -5.81 3.03
C ALA A 267 30.19 -6.90 2.92
N ARG A 268 31.44 -6.55 3.26
CA ARG A 268 32.57 -7.49 3.30
C ARG A 268 32.36 -8.58 4.36
N GLU A 269 31.82 -8.23 5.52
CA GLU A 269 31.56 -9.20 6.60
C GLU A 269 30.46 -10.21 6.20
N PHE A 270 29.41 -9.78 5.48
CA PHE A 270 28.44 -10.71 4.87
C PHE A 270 29.13 -11.73 3.96
N LYS A 271 30.02 -11.27 3.07
CA LYS A 271 30.75 -12.16 2.15
C LYS A 271 31.71 -13.09 2.87
N LYS A 272 32.45 -12.57 3.86
CA LYS A 272 33.37 -13.37 4.71
C LYS A 272 32.64 -14.46 5.49
N ARG A 273 31.42 -14.17 5.98
CA ARG A 273 30.57 -15.14 6.69
C ARG A 273 29.78 -16.07 5.77
N ASN A 274 29.84 -15.86 4.46
CA ASN A 274 29.05 -16.58 3.48
C ASN A 274 27.54 -16.51 3.76
N ILE A 275 27.06 -15.31 4.12
CA ILE A 275 25.63 -15.02 4.31
C ILE A 275 25.13 -14.37 3.01
N PRO A 276 24.05 -14.90 2.38
CA PRO A 276 23.44 -14.29 1.21
C PRO A 276 23.03 -12.83 1.45
N LEU A 277 23.30 -11.97 0.48
CA LEU A 277 22.97 -10.55 0.52
C LEU A 277 22.87 -10.05 -0.92
N ASP A 278 21.68 -9.58 -1.30
CA ASP A 278 21.42 -9.03 -2.64
C ASP A 278 21.46 -7.51 -2.65
N LEU A 279 21.05 -6.85 -1.56
CA LEU A 279 20.93 -5.40 -1.50
C LEU A 279 21.33 -4.85 -0.14
N ILE A 280 22.09 -3.76 -0.14
CA ILE A 280 22.42 -2.98 1.06
C ILE A 280 21.92 -1.53 0.89
N VAL A 281 21.43 -0.95 1.97
CA VAL A 281 20.77 0.37 1.97
C VAL A 281 21.62 1.42 2.68
N ILE A 282 21.74 2.60 2.07
CA ILE A 282 22.17 3.83 2.74
C ILE A 282 20.91 4.61 3.14
N ASP A 283 20.71 4.78 4.44
CA ASP A 283 19.56 5.48 5.02
C ASP A 283 19.73 7.03 4.94
N PHE A 284 18.77 7.77 5.47
CA PHE A 284 18.71 9.23 5.52
C PHE A 284 19.92 9.92 6.19
N PHE A 285 20.04 11.23 5.97
CA PHE A 285 21.16 12.08 6.45
C PHE A 285 22.56 11.61 6.01
N HIS A 286 22.67 11.00 4.83
CA HIS A 286 23.94 10.83 4.13
C HIS A 286 24.31 12.07 3.28
N TRP A 287 23.44 13.09 3.27
CA TRP A 287 23.57 14.36 2.56
C TRP A 287 23.97 15.51 3.48
N PRO A 288 24.51 16.64 2.95
CA PRO A 288 24.85 17.81 3.76
C PRO A 288 23.60 18.48 4.37
N HIS A 289 22.59 18.77 3.55
CA HIS A 289 21.28 19.26 3.99
C HIS A 289 20.15 18.51 3.27
N MET A 290 19.00 18.38 3.93
CA MET A 290 17.80 17.78 3.32
C MET A 290 17.43 18.58 2.07
N GLY A 291 17.27 17.89 0.93
CA GLY A 291 16.98 18.52 -0.37
C GLY A 291 18.20 18.83 -1.23
N ASP A 292 19.44 18.57 -0.76
CA ASP A 292 20.63 18.69 -1.60
C ASP A 292 20.74 17.54 -2.61
N PHE A 293 20.16 16.37 -2.28
CA PHE A 293 20.12 15.16 -3.12
C PHE A 293 21.51 14.71 -3.60
N ARG A 294 22.50 14.76 -2.72
CA ARG A 294 23.85 14.24 -2.95
C ARG A 294 24.49 13.74 -1.67
N PHE A 295 25.50 12.90 -1.80
CA PHE A 295 26.32 12.48 -0.67
C PHE A 295 27.10 13.65 -0.05
N GLU A 296 27.27 13.64 1.27
CA GLU A 296 28.19 14.53 1.99
C GLU A 296 29.63 13.99 1.86
N ASP A 297 30.48 14.72 1.14
CA ASP A 297 31.85 14.31 0.76
C ASP A 297 32.72 13.86 1.94
N GLU A 298 32.50 14.43 3.14
CA GLU A 298 33.26 14.07 4.34
C GLU A 298 33.02 12.62 4.78
N PHE A 299 31.79 12.13 4.64
CA PHE A 299 31.38 10.79 5.07
C PHE A 299 31.35 9.77 3.91
N TRP A 300 31.26 10.27 2.68
CA TRP A 300 31.11 9.47 1.46
C TRP A 300 32.08 9.96 0.37
N PRO A 301 33.40 9.83 0.59
CA PRO A 301 34.40 10.49 -0.25
C PRO A 301 34.56 9.89 -1.66
N ASP A 302 34.10 8.66 -1.90
CA ASP A 302 34.22 7.99 -3.21
C ASP A 302 33.06 7.00 -3.46
N PRO A 303 31.84 7.52 -3.72
CA PRO A 303 30.65 6.70 -3.93
C PRO A 303 30.75 5.81 -5.19
N VAL A 304 31.56 6.23 -6.18
CA VAL A 304 31.82 5.43 -7.39
C VAL A 304 32.61 4.18 -7.05
N SER A 305 33.70 4.30 -6.30
CA SER A 305 34.49 3.13 -5.87
C SER A 305 33.69 2.23 -4.94
N MET A 306 32.92 2.81 -4.01
CA MET A 306 32.01 2.08 -3.13
C MET A 306 31.01 1.22 -3.92
N SER A 307 30.27 1.82 -4.86
CA SER A 307 29.28 1.11 -5.66
C SER A 307 29.91 0.02 -6.52
N ASN A 308 31.07 0.31 -7.13
CA ASN A 308 31.82 -0.69 -7.91
C ASN A 308 32.28 -1.88 -7.06
N GLU A 309 32.65 -1.66 -5.80
CA GLU A 309 33.03 -2.75 -4.89
C GLU A 309 31.81 -3.61 -4.51
N LEU A 310 30.68 -2.97 -4.17
CA LEU A 310 29.42 -3.66 -3.92
C LEU A 310 28.99 -4.52 -5.12
N HIS A 311 29.04 -3.98 -6.33
CA HIS A 311 28.70 -4.71 -7.56
C HIS A 311 29.65 -5.89 -7.82
N LYS A 312 30.96 -5.76 -7.54
CA LYS A 312 31.91 -6.90 -7.61
C LYS A 312 31.57 -8.01 -6.62
N MET A 313 30.97 -7.66 -5.48
CA MET A 313 30.45 -8.61 -4.51
C MET A 313 29.06 -9.17 -4.88
N GLY A 314 28.44 -8.68 -5.97
CA GLY A 314 27.08 -9.04 -6.37
C GLY A 314 25.99 -8.39 -5.52
N ILE A 315 26.29 -7.28 -4.84
CA ILE A 315 25.38 -6.55 -3.96
C ILE A 315 24.92 -5.28 -4.67
N ARG A 316 23.61 -5.02 -4.67
CA ARG A 316 22.99 -3.78 -5.14
C ARG A 316 22.97 -2.73 -4.05
N LEU A 317 23.04 -1.47 -4.46
CA LEU A 317 23.00 -0.34 -3.55
C LEU A 317 21.67 0.40 -3.67
N MET A 318 21.00 0.60 -2.54
CA MET A 318 19.83 1.48 -2.43
C MET A 318 20.18 2.71 -1.60
N VAL A 319 19.63 3.87 -1.96
CA VAL A 319 19.79 5.11 -1.19
C VAL A 319 18.43 5.70 -0.80
N SER A 320 18.31 6.20 0.43
CA SER A 320 17.16 6.99 0.88
C SER A 320 17.04 8.31 0.13
N VAL A 321 15.82 8.73 -0.17
CA VAL A 321 15.48 10.03 -0.74
C VAL A 321 14.32 10.57 0.06
N TRP A 322 14.51 11.77 0.61
CA TRP A 322 13.47 12.51 1.32
C TRP A 322 12.88 13.60 0.42
N PRO A 323 11.56 13.82 0.44
CA PRO A 323 10.94 14.93 -0.27
C PRO A 323 11.13 16.28 0.43
N GLN A 324 11.68 16.28 1.65
CA GLN A 324 11.97 17.47 2.43
C GLN A 324 13.13 18.27 1.83
N ILE A 325 12.91 19.57 1.69
CA ILE A 325 13.87 20.57 1.25
C ILE A 325 14.06 21.54 2.41
N ALA A 326 15.18 21.41 3.12
CA ALA A 326 15.56 22.33 4.19
C ALA A 326 15.76 23.73 3.63
N LEU A 327 15.44 24.75 4.42
CA LEU A 327 15.68 26.15 4.05
C LEU A 327 17.17 26.45 3.82
N THR A 328 18.06 25.64 4.38
CA THR A 328 19.52 25.73 4.20
C THR A 328 20.04 24.93 3.00
N SER A 329 19.19 24.19 2.30
CA SER A 329 19.61 23.44 1.11
C SER A 329 20.07 24.37 -0.01
N GLU A 330 21.09 23.94 -0.76
CA GLU A 330 21.57 24.66 -1.93
C GLU A 330 20.51 24.74 -3.05
N ASN A 331 19.57 23.80 -3.07
CA ASN A 331 18.48 23.74 -4.05
C ASN A 331 17.24 24.56 -3.64
N TYR A 332 17.08 24.92 -2.37
CA TYR A 332 15.87 25.59 -1.88
C TYR A 332 15.55 26.91 -2.60
N PRO A 333 16.51 27.86 -2.77
CA PRO A 333 16.21 29.12 -3.45
C PRO A 333 15.72 28.94 -4.89
N GLU A 334 16.30 28.00 -5.61
CA GLU A 334 15.92 27.68 -6.99
C GLU A 334 14.55 27.02 -7.06
N MET A 335 14.31 25.99 -6.25
CA MET A 335 13.02 25.29 -6.21
C MET A 335 11.88 26.23 -5.81
N LYS A 336 12.15 27.14 -4.85
CA LYS A 336 11.21 28.18 -4.45
C LYS A 336 10.89 29.13 -5.59
N ALA A 337 11.91 29.67 -6.25
CA ALA A 337 11.74 30.60 -7.36
C ALA A 337 11.02 29.97 -8.57
N LYS A 338 11.14 28.65 -8.74
CA LYS A 338 10.52 27.87 -9.83
C LYS A 338 9.15 27.27 -9.48
N ASN A 339 8.61 27.54 -8.29
CA ASN A 339 7.34 26.99 -7.79
C ASN A 339 7.32 25.45 -7.80
N LEU A 340 8.40 24.82 -7.30
CA LEU A 340 8.55 23.36 -7.24
C LEU A 340 8.26 22.79 -5.84
N LEU A 341 7.88 23.64 -4.89
CA LEU A 341 7.63 23.28 -3.49
C LEU A 341 6.14 23.35 -3.16
N VAL A 342 5.70 22.48 -2.26
CA VAL A 342 4.41 22.60 -1.57
C VAL A 342 4.37 23.94 -0.83
N ARG A 343 3.19 24.55 -0.77
CA ARG A 343 2.99 25.83 -0.11
C ARG A 343 1.96 25.72 1.02
N ALA A 344 2.22 26.38 2.14
CA ALA A 344 1.20 26.67 3.13
C ALA A 344 0.39 27.92 2.70
N ASP A 345 -0.93 27.83 2.76
CA ASP A 345 -1.85 28.92 2.39
C ASP A 345 -1.90 30.01 3.48
N HIS A 346 -1.59 29.66 4.73
CA HIS A 346 -1.53 30.57 5.86
C HIS A 346 -0.46 30.17 6.88
N GLY A 347 -0.03 31.14 7.70
CA GLY A 347 1.07 30.98 8.64
C GLY A 347 2.44 31.06 7.97
N GLU A 348 3.46 30.52 8.64
CA GLU A 348 4.80 30.37 8.07
C GLU A 348 4.78 29.27 7.01
N ASP A 349 5.47 29.51 5.90
CA ASP A 349 5.48 28.61 4.74
C ASP A 349 6.46 27.44 4.96
N LEU A 350 6.10 26.55 5.89
CA LEU A 350 6.89 25.41 6.36
C LEU A 350 6.02 24.13 6.37
N GLY A 351 6.63 22.99 6.08
CA GLY A 351 5.97 21.67 6.11
C GLY A 351 6.36 20.83 7.33
N MET A 352 7.62 20.90 7.77
CA MET A 352 8.14 20.14 8.91
C MET A 352 9.29 20.89 9.60
N MET A 353 9.62 20.48 10.83
CA MET A 353 10.68 21.07 11.67
C MET A 353 11.75 20.04 12.12
N PHE A 354 11.72 18.82 11.59
CA PHE A 354 12.64 17.75 12.01
C PHE A 354 14.06 18.03 11.50
N GLU A 355 15.04 18.11 12.42
CA GLU A 355 16.42 18.56 12.13
C GLU A 355 16.50 19.92 11.38
N GLY A 356 15.50 20.78 11.55
CA GLY A 356 15.43 22.14 11.00
C GLY A 356 14.15 22.43 10.22
N PRO A 357 13.86 23.70 9.89
CA PRO A 357 12.70 24.06 9.08
C PRO A 357 12.87 23.58 7.62
N SER A 358 11.83 22.94 7.09
CA SER A 358 11.80 22.43 5.71
C SER A 358 10.44 22.64 5.05
N GLN A 359 10.43 22.58 3.72
CA GLN A 359 9.22 22.41 2.89
C GLN A 359 9.31 21.09 2.13
N PHE A 360 8.19 20.54 1.65
CA PHE A 360 8.24 19.40 0.74
C PHE A 360 8.34 19.87 -0.71
N TYR A 361 9.08 19.16 -1.56
CA TYR A 361 8.89 19.34 -2.99
C TYR A 361 7.50 18.82 -3.40
N ASP A 362 6.91 19.43 -4.41
CA ASP A 362 5.56 19.08 -4.84
C ASP A 362 5.58 17.93 -5.83
N ALA A 363 5.42 16.69 -5.34
CA ALA A 363 5.39 15.51 -6.20
C ALA A 363 4.28 15.54 -7.25
N THR A 364 3.18 16.27 -7.01
CA THR A 364 2.10 16.38 -8.01
C THR A 364 2.48 17.27 -9.20
N ASN A 365 3.51 18.10 -9.07
CA ASN A 365 4.04 18.94 -10.14
C ASN A 365 5.03 18.15 -11.01
N PRO A 366 4.73 17.90 -12.31
CA PRO A 366 5.64 17.16 -13.19
C PRO A 366 7.05 17.78 -13.30
N ARG A 367 7.16 19.11 -13.20
CA ARG A 367 8.45 19.80 -13.26
C ARG A 367 9.27 19.59 -11.99
N ALA A 368 8.63 19.45 -10.83
CA ALA A 368 9.32 19.20 -9.58
C ALA A 368 9.84 17.76 -9.53
N ARG A 369 9.03 16.79 -9.99
CA ARG A 369 9.48 15.39 -10.17
C ARG A 369 10.70 15.30 -11.07
N GLN A 370 10.64 15.95 -12.24
CA GLN A 370 11.78 15.99 -13.16
C GLN A 370 13.02 16.60 -12.49
N TYR A 371 12.87 17.73 -11.80
CA TYR A 371 13.98 18.40 -11.11
C TYR A 371 14.66 17.50 -10.07
N VAL A 372 13.87 16.87 -9.19
CA VAL A 372 14.38 15.98 -8.15
C VAL A 372 15.02 14.73 -8.75
N TRP A 373 14.40 14.15 -9.78
CA TRP A 373 14.99 13.02 -10.50
C TRP A 373 16.32 13.38 -11.14
N GLU A 374 16.45 14.55 -11.79
CA GLU A 374 17.71 14.96 -12.43
C GLU A 374 18.86 15.09 -11.42
N LYS A 375 18.58 15.63 -10.22
CA LYS A 375 19.55 15.68 -9.11
C LYS A 375 19.93 14.28 -8.64
N CYS A 376 18.94 13.41 -8.43
CA CYS A 376 19.20 12.04 -7.99
C CYS A 376 19.92 11.22 -9.07
N ARG A 377 19.66 11.46 -10.35
CA ARG A 377 20.40 10.84 -11.45
C ARG A 377 21.87 11.23 -11.36
N GLU A 378 22.15 12.53 -11.34
CA GLU A 378 23.51 13.08 -11.35
C GLU A 378 24.35 12.61 -10.14
N HIS A 379 23.75 12.58 -8.95
CA HIS A 379 24.48 12.37 -7.70
C HIS A 379 24.35 10.97 -7.10
N TYR A 380 23.42 10.13 -7.60
CA TYR A 380 23.23 8.75 -7.13
C TYR A 380 23.26 7.74 -8.28
N ALA A 381 22.41 7.89 -9.30
CA ALA A 381 22.32 6.88 -10.36
C ALA A 381 23.60 6.80 -11.22
N ASP A 382 24.19 7.95 -11.55
CA ASP A 382 25.42 8.06 -12.35
C ASP A 382 26.66 7.56 -11.58
N VAL A 383 26.59 7.49 -10.24
CA VAL A 383 27.67 6.97 -9.37
C VAL A 383 27.46 5.52 -8.92
N GLY A 384 26.42 4.85 -9.42
CA GLY A 384 26.23 3.40 -9.27
C GLY A 384 25.15 2.95 -8.27
N VAL A 385 24.34 3.85 -7.72
CA VAL A 385 23.18 3.48 -6.89
C VAL A 385 22.10 2.81 -7.75
N ASP A 386 21.68 1.58 -7.42
CA ASP A 386 20.78 0.75 -8.24
C ASP A 386 19.28 0.96 -7.97
N ALA A 387 18.92 1.38 -6.76
CA ALA A 387 17.52 1.51 -6.33
C ALA A 387 17.33 2.69 -5.37
N PHE A 388 16.08 3.15 -5.21
CA PHE A 388 15.76 4.31 -4.39
C PHE A 388 14.77 3.94 -3.30
N TRP A 389 15.04 4.43 -2.09
CA TRP A 389 14.13 4.38 -0.97
C TRP A 389 13.43 5.74 -0.86
N LEU A 390 12.21 5.81 -1.38
CA LEU A 390 11.31 6.96 -1.36
C LEU A 390 10.64 7.04 0.00
N ASP A 391 11.42 7.49 0.97
CA ASP A 391 10.97 7.68 2.33
C ASP A 391 10.13 8.95 2.45
N GLU A 392 9.40 9.13 3.55
CA GLU A 392 8.62 10.36 3.78
C GLU A 392 7.55 10.61 2.70
N ALA A 393 6.97 9.53 2.17
CA ALA A 393 6.16 9.56 0.95
C ALA A 393 4.70 10.04 1.14
N GLU A 394 4.23 10.28 2.36
CA GLU A 394 2.86 10.70 2.64
C GLU A 394 2.47 12.08 2.08
N PRO A 395 3.22 13.18 2.31
CA PRO A 395 4.45 13.35 3.12
C PRO A 395 4.20 13.70 4.60
N GLU A 396 5.19 13.49 5.48
CA GLU A 396 5.05 13.62 6.95
C GLU A 396 5.03 15.08 7.43
N TYR A 397 3.90 15.75 7.26
CA TYR A 397 3.74 17.10 7.79
C TYR A 397 3.91 17.15 9.32
N GLY A 398 4.60 18.19 9.80
CA GLY A 398 4.73 18.44 11.24
C GLY A 398 3.36 18.64 11.92
N THR A 399 2.39 19.18 11.19
CA THR A 399 0.97 19.08 11.52
C THR A 399 0.19 18.64 10.30
N TYR A 400 -0.59 17.56 10.42
CA TYR A 400 -1.48 17.02 9.38
C TYR A 400 -2.73 17.88 9.13
N ASP A 401 -2.54 19.20 9.01
CA ASP A 401 -3.56 20.16 8.61
C ASP A 401 -3.61 20.25 7.08
N PHE A 402 -4.18 19.22 6.44
CA PHE A 402 -4.30 19.14 4.99
C PHE A 402 -5.05 20.33 4.36
N SER A 403 -5.86 21.06 5.14
CA SER A 403 -6.57 22.24 4.64
C SER A 403 -5.66 23.46 4.41
N ASN A 404 -4.49 23.48 5.07
CA ASN A 404 -3.52 24.56 4.94
C ASN A 404 -2.53 24.36 3.78
N TYR A 405 -2.33 23.13 3.29
CA TYR A 405 -1.34 22.87 2.24
C TYR A 405 -1.93 22.91 0.83
N ARG A 406 -1.11 23.35 -0.13
CA ARG A 406 -1.48 23.45 -1.54
C ARG A 406 -0.41 22.83 -2.44
N TYR A 407 -0.89 22.00 -3.35
CA TYR A 407 -0.11 21.34 -4.39
C TYR A 407 -0.44 21.96 -5.76
N TRP A 408 0.34 21.59 -6.76
CA TRP A 408 0.07 21.87 -8.17
C TRP A 408 -1.24 21.23 -8.61
N ALA A 409 -1.55 20.03 -8.12
CA ALA A 409 -2.82 19.35 -8.39
C ALA A 409 -4.04 20.05 -7.74
N GLY A 410 -3.85 20.95 -6.77
CA GLY A 410 -4.92 21.66 -6.07
C GLY A 410 -4.67 21.78 -4.57
N PRO A 411 -5.67 22.23 -3.79
CA PRO A 411 -5.62 22.15 -2.33
C PRO A 411 -5.34 20.72 -1.87
N ALA A 412 -4.50 20.54 -0.85
CA ALA A 412 -4.19 19.21 -0.34
C ALA A 412 -5.45 18.53 0.22
N GLN A 413 -6.42 19.26 0.80
CA GLN A 413 -7.70 18.68 1.18
C GLN A 413 -8.44 17.94 0.03
N GLN A 414 -8.21 18.32 -1.24
CA GLN A 414 -8.80 17.67 -2.41
C GLN A 414 -7.91 16.60 -3.05
N THR A 415 -6.59 16.69 -2.84
CA THR A 415 -5.62 15.95 -3.67
C THR A 415 -4.46 15.35 -2.88
N ALA A 416 -4.47 15.44 -1.55
CA ALA A 416 -3.41 14.96 -0.65
C ALA A 416 -3.02 13.52 -0.97
N ASN A 417 -4.01 12.66 -1.19
CA ASN A 417 -3.78 11.25 -1.36
C ASN A 417 -3.05 10.90 -2.67
N LEU A 418 -2.95 11.82 -3.65
CA LEU A 418 -2.15 11.62 -4.86
C LEU A 418 -0.65 11.65 -4.63
N TYR A 419 -0.20 12.36 -3.59
CA TYR A 419 1.21 12.67 -3.38
C TYR A 419 2.13 11.43 -3.45
N PRO A 420 1.90 10.35 -2.68
CA PRO A 420 2.78 9.17 -2.72
C PRO A 420 2.82 8.49 -4.09
N ARG A 421 1.70 8.44 -4.81
CA ARG A 421 1.66 7.87 -6.16
C ARG A 421 2.52 8.67 -7.11
N GLU A 422 2.38 10.00 -7.08
CA GLU A 422 3.17 10.87 -7.95
C GLU A 422 4.65 10.87 -7.58
N TYR A 423 5.00 10.71 -6.31
CA TYR A 423 6.39 10.53 -5.89
C TYR A 423 7.00 9.26 -6.51
N ASN A 424 6.31 8.12 -6.38
CA ASN A 424 6.74 6.86 -6.99
C ASN A 424 6.82 6.96 -8.51
N ARG A 425 5.82 7.58 -9.14
CA ARG A 425 5.79 7.82 -10.59
C ARG A 425 7.01 8.59 -11.08
N GLY A 426 7.39 9.66 -10.38
CA GLY A 426 8.55 10.49 -10.76
C GLY A 426 9.85 9.70 -10.84
N PHE A 427 10.10 8.87 -9.84
CA PHE A 427 11.29 8.01 -9.82
C PHE A 427 11.20 6.84 -10.79
N TYR A 428 10.02 6.25 -10.97
CA TYR A 428 9.83 5.17 -11.93
C TYR A 428 10.06 5.63 -13.37
N GLU A 429 9.38 6.71 -13.79
CA GLU A 429 9.55 7.30 -15.14
C GLU A 429 10.99 7.78 -15.37
N GLY A 430 11.62 8.37 -14.35
CA GLY A 430 13.02 8.78 -14.41
C GLY A 430 13.99 7.61 -14.62
N GLN A 431 13.83 6.54 -13.84
CA GLN A 431 14.65 5.33 -13.96
C GLN A 431 14.41 4.59 -15.29
N LEU A 432 13.18 4.58 -15.80
CA LEU A 432 12.87 4.07 -17.13
C LEU A 432 13.62 4.86 -18.21
N ALA A 433 13.56 6.19 -18.16
CA ALA A 433 14.28 7.06 -19.09
C ALA A 433 15.80 6.91 -19.00
N TYR A 434 16.32 6.53 -17.82
CA TYR A 434 17.74 6.21 -17.60
C TYR A 434 18.14 4.81 -18.10
N GLY A 435 17.18 3.97 -18.50
CA GLY A 435 17.43 2.64 -19.06
C GLY A 435 17.36 1.48 -18.06
N ARG A 436 16.64 1.62 -16.94
CA ARG A 436 16.47 0.56 -15.93
C ARG A 436 15.27 -0.37 -16.17
N GLN A 437 14.77 -0.49 -17.40
CA GLN A 437 13.63 -1.37 -17.71
C GLN A 437 13.82 -2.77 -17.10
N GLY A 438 12.83 -3.23 -16.33
CA GLY A 438 12.87 -4.54 -15.66
C GLY A 438 13.84 -4.65 -14.48
N GLN A 439 14.37 -3.53 -13.98
CA GLN A 439 15.29 -3.45 -12.84
C GLN A 439 14.86 -2.40 -11.80
N ILE A 440 13.64 -1.88 -11.88
CA ILE A 440 13.19 -0.78 -11.01
C ILE A 440 12.46 -1.35 -9.80
N VAL A 441 12.96 -1.02 -8.61
CA VAL A 441 12.24 -1.18 -7.35
C VAL A 441 12.44 0.10 -6.54
N ASN A 442 11.32 0.70 -6.14
CA ASN A 442 11.29 1.84 -5.24
C ASN A 442 10.74 1.37 -3.90
N LEU A 443 11.57 1.36 -2.86
CA LEU A 443 11.07 1.15 -1.50
C LEU A 443 10.33 2.43 -1.08
N THR A 444 9.04 2.39 -0.77
CA THR A 444 8.23 3.60 -0.50
C THR A 444 7.39 3.48 0.75
N ARG A 445 7.28 4.56 1.54
CA ARG A 445 6.57 4.52 2.84
C ARG A 445 5.07 4.55 2.68
N CYS A 446 4.64 5.09 1.55
CA CYS A 446 3.25 5.36 1.28
C CYS A 446 2.94 5.15 -0.20
N ALA A 447 1.67 4.90 -0.49
CA ALA A 447 1.13 4.58 -1.80
C ALA A 447 -0.33 5.07 -1.90
N TRP A 448 -0.86 5.13 -3.11
CA TRP A 448 -2.28 5.30 -3.36
C TRP A 448 -2.72 4.32 -4.46
N ALA A 449 -4.01 4.33 -4.82
CA ALA A 449 -4.52 3.51 -5.90
C ALA A 449 -3.69 3.72 -7.20
N GLY A 450 -3.26 2.60 -7.79
CA GLY A 450 -2.41 2.57 -8.98
C GLY A 450 -0.90 2.67 -8.71
N SER A 451 -0.43 2.84 -7.47
CA SER A 451 1.01 2.94 -7.16
C SER A 451 1.82 1.69 -7.54
N GLN A 452 1.20 0.51 -7.57
CA GLN A 452 1.86 -0.76 -7.88
C GLN A 452 2.58 -0.75 -9.23
N GLN A 453 2.04 -0.04 -10.22
CA GLN A 453 2.63 0.04 -11.57
C GLN A 453 3.98 0.76 -11.62
N TYR A 454 4.30 1.52 -10.57
CA TYR A 454 5.53 2.32 -10.48
C TYR A 454 6.65 1.61 -9.69
N GLY A 455 6.61 0.28 -9.63
CA GLY A 455 7.60 -0.53 -8.91
C GLY A 455 7.64 -0.22 -7.41
N ALA A 456 6.50 0.17 -6.84
CA ALA A 456 6.36 0.57 -5.45
C ALA A 456 6.37 -0.66 -4.53
N LEU A 457 7.52 -0.94 -3.91
CA LEU A 457 7.62 -1.84 -2.76
C LEU A 457 7.28 -1.05 -1.51
N VAL A 458 6.08 -1.26 -0.99
CA VAL A 458 5.61 -0.55 0.20
C VAL A 458 6.18 -1.20 1.46
N TRP A 459 6.61 -0.40 2.44
CA TRP A 459 6.80 -0.90 3.81
C TRP A 459 5.97 -0.13 4.82
N SER A 460 5.69 -0.78 5.94
CA SER A 460 4.72 -0.35 6.95
C SER A 460 5.08 0.86 7.81
N GLY A 461 6.09 1.64 7.42
CA GLY A 461 6.56 2.79 8.19
C GLY A 461 7.14 2.43 9.56
N ASP A 462 7.21 3.46 10.41
CA ASP A 462 7.96 3.47 11.67
C ASP A 462 7.17 2.86 12.84
N VAL A 463 7.00 1.54 12.81
CA VAL A 463 6.26 0.80 13.83
C VAL A 463 7.10 0.52 15.09
N ALA A 464 6.46 0.32 16.24
CA ALA A 464 7.17 -0.05 17.47
C ALA A 464 7.72 -1.48 17.40
N SER A 465 8.86 -1.72 18.05
CA SER A 465 9.43 -3.06 18.24
C SER A 465 8.70 -3.83 19.35
N THR A 466 7.46 -4.24 19.11
CA THR A 466 6.63 -5.02 20.06
C THR A 466 5.89 -6.17 19.36
N PHE A 467 5.51 -7.20 20.13
CA PHE A 467 4.66 -8.29 19.62
C PHE A 467 3.26 -7.82 19.17
N GLU A 468 2.74 -6.76 19.77
CA GLU A 468 1.47 -6.15 19.35
C GLU A 468 1.58 -5.53 17.96
N ALA A 469 2.61 -4.72 17.73
CA ALA A 469 2.89 -4.14 16.42
C ALA A 469 3.17 -5.23 15.37
N PHE A 470 3.91 -6.28 15.76
CA PHE A 470 4.17 -7.44 14.90
C PHE A 470 2.88 -8.10 14.43
N ARG A 471 1.92 -8.33 15.34
CA ARG A 471 0.63 -8.94 15.01
C ARG A 471 -0.16 -8.11 13.99
N ALA A 472 -0.15 -6.79 14.13
CA ALA A 472 -0.79 -5.89 13.16
C ALA A 472 -0.15 -5.99 11.76
N GLN A 473 1.14 -6.33 11.65
CA GLN A 473 1.79 -6.41 10.33
C GLN A 473 1.29 -7.55 9.46
N ILE A 474 0.81 -8.64 10.06
CA ILE A 474 0.25 -9.77 9.29
C ILE A 474 -1.04 -9.33 8.59
N THR A 475 -1.93 -8.65 9.31
CA THR A 475 -3.18 -8.09 8.77
C THR A 475 -2.91 -6.96 7.79
N CYS A 476 -1.94 -6.09 8.05
CA CYS A 476 -1.50 -5.07 7.11
C CYS A 476 -1.04 -5.68 5.78
N ALA A 477 -0.23 -6.75 5.82
CA ALA A 477 0.25 -7.40 4.60
C ALA A 477 -0.89 -7.98 3.74
N ILE A 478 -1.88 -8.60 4.39
CA ILE A 478 -3.07 -9.15 3.72
C ILE A 478 -3.92 -8.02 3.12
N HIS A 479 -4.16 -6.94 3.86
CA HIS A 479 -4.96 -5.81 3.39
C HIS A 479 -4.28 -5.02 2.28
N MET A 480 -2.96 -4.83 2.34
CA MET A 480 -2.19 -4.23 1.25
C MET A 480 -2.27 -5.06 -0.03
N GLY A 481 -2.15 -6.39 0.09
CA GLY A 481 -2.37 -7.31 -1.03
C GLY A 481 -3.78 -7.17 -1.63
N MET A 482 -4.82 -7.15 -0.79
CA MET A 482 -6.21 -6.96 -1.22
C MET A 482 -6.52 -5.55 -1.75
N ALA A 483 -5.70 -4.56 -1.41
CA ALA A 483 -5.76 -3.21 -1.97
C ALA A 483 -5.00 -3.08 -3.30
N GLY A 484 -4.45 -4.19 -3.80
CA GLY A 484 -3.75 -4.29 -5.09
C GLY A 484 -2.30 -3.81 -5.07
N ILE A 485 -1.67 -3.80 -3.88
CA ILE A 485 -0.23 -3.60 -3.73
C ILE A 485 0.42 -4.93 -3.37
N PRO A 486 0.89 -5.71 -4.37
CA PRO A 486 1.48 -7.04 -4.12
C PRO A 486 2.88 -6.95 -3.49
N TRP A 487 3.59 -5.84 -3.69
CA TRP A 487 4.94 -5.63 -3.20
C TRP A 487 4.89 -4.96 -1.82
N PHE A 488 4.96 -5.77 -0.77
CA PHE A 488 4.91 -5.31 0.62
C PHE A 488 6.05 -5.89 1.47
N THR A 489 6.54 -5.13 2.44
CA THR A 489 7.52 -5.58 3.44
C THR A 489 7.37 -4.80 4.75
N THR A 490 8.20 -5.11 5.74
CA THR A 490 8.23 -4.41 7.04
C THR A 490 9.68 -4.17 7.45
N ASP A 491 9.88 -3.41 8.52
CA ASP A 491 11.14 -3.46 9.27
C ASP A 491 11.18 -4.74 10.10
N LEU A 492 12.13 -5.64 9.81
CA LEU A 492 12.32 -6.86 10.59
C LEU A 492 12.68 -6.49 12.03
N GLY A 493 11.76 -6.80 12.95
CA GLY A 493 11.86 -6.46 14.38
C GLY A 493 11.18 -5.14 14.76
N GLY A 494 10.49 -4.45 13.84
CA GLY A 494 9.94 -3.10 14.04
C GLY A 494 11.01 -2.01 13.94
N PHE A 495 10.61 -0.73 13.98
CA PHE A 495 11.52 0.39 13.83
C PHE A 495 12.02 0.93 15.18
N HIS A 496 11.10 1.38 16.03
CA HIS A 496 11.42 2.08 17.28
C HIS A 496 11.65 1.15 18.48
N ASN A 497 12.46 1.59 19.43
CA ASN A 497 12.58 1.02 20.79
C ASN A 497 13.14 -0.42 20.87
N GLY A 498 13.84 -0.90 19.84
CA GLY A 498 14.50 -2.20 19.89
C GLY A 498 15.87 -2.12 20.56
N ASP A 499 16.01 -2.64 21.78
CA ASP A 499 17.31 -2.77 22.47
C ASP A 499 17.99 -4.08 22.09
N ILE A 500 19.18 -4.00 21.50
CA ILE A 500 19.91 -5.18 21.03
C ILE A 500 20.38 -6.09 22.17
N ASP A 501 20.44 -5.58 23.39
CA ASP A 501 20.82 -6.32 24.60
C ASP A 501 19.65 -6.96 25.34
N ASP A 502 18.41 -6.61 24.98
CA ASP A 502 17.20 -7.15 25.58
C ASP A 502 16.86 -8.54 25.00
N PRO A 503 16.80 -9.62 25.83
CA PRO A 503 16.37 -10.94 25.38
C PRO A 503 14.95 -10.96 24.81
N THR A 504 14.03 -10.13 25.29
CA THR A 504 12.65 -10.06 24.76
C THR A 504 12.66 -9.50 23.33
N PHE A 505 13.42 -8.43 23.09
CA PHE A 505 13.62 -7.92 21.73
C PHE A 505 14.30 -8.95 20.80
N ARG A 506 15.31 -9.69 21.28
CA ARG A 506 15.95 -10.74 20.47
C ARG A 506 14.97 -11.86 20.08
N GLU A 507 14.06 -12.23 20.97
CA GLU A 507 12.98 -13.18 20.64
C GLU A 507 12.06 -12.59 19.57
N LEU A 508 11.58 -11.35 19.76
CA LEU A 508 10.75 -10.65 18.79
C LEU A 508 11.42 -10.57 17.41
N LEU A 509 12.70 -10.20 17.36
CA LEU A 509 13.50 -10.12 16.14
C LEU A 509 13.48 -11.44 15.36
N LEU A 510 13.67 -12.56 16.05
CA LEU A 510 13.65 -13.89 15.43
C LEU A 510 12.25 -14.27 14.93
N ARG A 511 11.20 -13.99 15.71
CA ARG A 511 9.81 -14.21 15.26
C ARG A 511 9.44 -13.35 14.05
N TRP A 512 9.95 -12.14 13.99
CA TRP A 512 9.77 -11.25 12.84
C TRP A 512 10.62 -11.67 11.64
N ALA A 513 11.84 -12.20 11.87
CA ALA A 513 12.67 -12.76 10.80
C ALA A 513 12.00 -13.97 10.14
N GLN A 514 11.35 -14.81 10.94
CA GLN A 514 10.51 -15.91 10.46
C GLN A 514 9.42 -15.39 9.53
N PHE A 515 8.63 -14.39 9.96
CA PHE A 515 7.61 -13.77 9.10
C PHE A 515 8.20 -13.15 7.83
N SER A 516 9.25 -12.33 7.96
CA SER A 516 9.90 -11.61 6.86
C SER A 516 10.45 -12.55 5.78
N CYS A 517 10.93 -13.74 6.16
CA CYS A 517 11.35 -14.79 5.22
C CYS A 517 10.23 -15.19 4.25
N PHE A 518 8.98 -15.24 4.73
CA PHE A 518 7.77 -15.60 3.99
C PHE A 518 6.94 -14.39 3.54
N SER A 519 7.53 -13.19 3.58
CA SER A 519 6.93 -11.97 3.01
C SER A 519 7.36 -11.75 1.56
N PRO A 520 6.70 -10.87 0.78
CA PRO A 520 7.10 -10.57 -0.60
C PRO A 520 8.59 -10.19 -0.71
N VAL A 521 9.09 -9.35 0.21
CA VAL A 521 10.51 -9.01 0.35
C VAL A 521 10.98 -9.21 1.79
N MET A 522 12.12 -9.87 1.97
CA MET A 522 12.78 -10.04 3.27
C MET A 522 13.80 -8.91 3.50
N ARG A 523 13.39 -7.88 4.26
CA ARG A 523 14.19 -6.68 4.52
C ARG A 523 14.43 -6.50 6.02
N ASN A 524 15.70 -6.31 6.37
CA ASN A 524 16.11 -5.90 7.71
C ASN A 524 16.26 -4.38 7.78
N HIS A 525 15.72 -3.73 8.80
CA HIS A 525 15.90 -2.31 9.10
C HIS A 525 15.48 -2.03 10.56
N GLY A 526 15.77 -0.83 11.08
CA GLY A 526 15.30 -0.36 12.38
C GLY A 526 16.27 0.59 13.08
N ASP A 527 15.72 1.38 14.00
CA ASP A 527 16.42 2.30 14.88
C ASP A 527 16.71 1.64 16.24
N ARG A 528 17.82 0.91 16.28
CA ARG A 528 18.21 0.11 17.44
C ARG A 528 18.91 0.95 18.50
N SER A 529 18.68 0.64 19.76
CA SER A 529 19.42 1.18 20.89
C SER A 529 20.40 0.16 21.45
N GLN A 530 21.50 0.65 22.02
CA GLN A 530 22.39 -0.14 22.86
C GLN A 530 22.86 0.73 24.03
N HIS A 531 22.70 0.27 25.26
CA HIS A 531 23.12 1.03 26.43
C HIS A 531 24.66 1.08 26.55
N HIS A 532 25.23 2.28 26.44
CA HIS A 532 26.67 2.50 26.60
C HIS A 532 27.03 2.94 28.04
N PRO A 533 28.27 2.70 28.51
CA PRO A 533 28.71 3.11 29.86
C PRO A 533 28.63 4.62 30.13
N ASP A 534 28.63 5.45 29.08
CA ASP A 534 28.50 6.91 29.16
C ASP A 534 27.05 7.41 29.23
N GLY A 535 26.08 6.49 29.28
CA GLY A 535 24.65 6.79 29.36
C GLY A 535 23.99 7.10 28.01
N THR A 536 24.75 7.06 26.90
CA THR A 536 24.18 7.19 25.56
C THR A 536 23.62 5.86 25.07
N THR A 537 22.69 5.93 24.11
CA THR A 537 22.06 4.74 23.50
C THR A 537 22.32 4.62 22.00
N LYS A 538 22.97 5.62 21.43
CA LYS A 538 23.18 5.81 19.99
C LYS A 538 24.58 6.35 19.73
N THR A 539 25.11 6.05 18.55
CA THR A 539 26.41 6.55 18.11
C THR A 539 26.31 8.02 17.70
N ALA A 540 26.99 8.89 18.43
CA ALA A 540 27.10 10.31 18.08
C ALA A 540 27.94 10.50 16.81
N ILE A 541 27.45 11.29 15.86
CA ILE A 541 28.14 11.61 14.61
C ILE A 541 28.48 13.09 14.61
N THR A 542 29.75 13.40 14.34
CA THR A 542 30.25 14.77 14.25
C THR A 542 31.18 14.94 13.07
N THR A 543 31.16 16.10 12.44
CA THR A 543 32.15 16.45 11.42
C THR A 543 33.54 16.66 12.03
N ALA A 544 34.57 16.71 11.19
CA ALA A 544 35.93 17.07 11.54
C ALA A 544 36.04 18.48 12.17
N ARG A 545 35.03 19.34 11.95
CA ARG A 545 34.90 20.68 12.56
C ARG A 545 34.13 20.67 13.88
N GLY A 546 33.64 19.52 14.33
CA GLY A 546 32.89 19.37 15.58
C GLY A 546 31.40 19.70 15.45
N GLU A 547 30.85 19.78 14.24
CA GLU A 547 29.42 20.00 14.03
C GLU A 547 28.65 18.69 14.23
N ARG A 548 27.56 18.73 14.99
CA ARG A 548 26.68 17.56 15.18
C ARG A 548 25.98 17.20 13.86
N ARG A 549 25.87 15.90 13.60
CA ARG A 549 24.90 15.30 12.68
C ARG A 549 23.92 14.42 13.47
N LEU A 550 22.83 14.00 12.83
CA LEU A 550 21.87 13.10 13.47
C LEU A 550 22.59 11.80 13.89
N PRO A 551 22.46 11.37 15.17
CA PRO A 551 23.05 10.14 15.66
C PRO A 551 22.58 8.90 14.88
N SER A 552 23.41 7.85 14.87
CA SER A 552 23.03 6.54 14.35
C SER A 552 22.60 5.62 15.48
N GLY A 553 21.57 4.80 15.25
CA GLY A 553 21.27 3.64 16.08
C GLY A 553 22.41 2.60 16.09
N ALA A 554 22.24 1.60 16.96
CA ALA A 554 23.18 0.52 17.19
C ALA A 554 23.32 -0.41 15.96
N SER A 555 24.09 -1.49 16.11
CA SER A 555 24.21 -2.53 15.07
C SER A 555 22.89 -3.26 14.86
N ASN A 556 22.66 -3.74 13.64
CA ASN A 556 21.40 -4.43 13.27
C ASN A 556 21.65 -5.66 12.37
N GLU A 557 22.92 -6.02 12.13
CA GLU A 557 23.32 -7.17 11.33
C GLU A 557 23.01 -8.49 12.08
N PRO A 558 22.83 -9.62 11.38
CA PRO A 558 22.50 -10.90 12.03
C PRO A 558 23.44 -11.32 13.17
N TRP A 559 24.72 -10.94 13.09
CA TRP A 559 25.74 -11.26 14.11
C TRP A 559 25.78 -10.30 15.30
N SER A 560 24.87 -9.32 15.36
CA SER A 560 24.86 -8.28 16.42
C SER A 560 24.20 -8.74 17.73
N TYR A 561 23.50 -9.87 17.71
CA TYR A 561 22.59 -10.29 18.78
C TYR A 561 23.06 -11.54 19.55
N GLY A 562 24.31 -11.94 19.35
CA GLY A 562 24.88 -13.17 19.90
C GLY A 562 24.69 -14.39 19.01
N LYS A 563 25.52 -15.42 19.24
CA LYS A 563 25.69 -16.54 18.31
C LYS A 563 24.41 -17.35 18.06
N SER A 564 23.61 -17.60 19.10
CA SER A 564 22.35 -18.35 18.96
C SER A 564 21.33 -17.61 18.09
N VAL A 565 21.26 -16.29 18.19
CA VAL A 565 20.38 -15.46 17.37
C VAL A 565 20.92 -15.41 15.94
N GLU A 566 22.24 -15.23 15.76
CA GLU A 566 22.89 -15.25 14.44
C GLU A 566 22.56 -16.55 13.68
N ASP A 567 22.68 -17.71 14.33
CA ASP A 567 22.47 -19.00 13.67
C ASP A 567 21.02 -19.18 13.18
N ILE A 568 20.03 -18.77 13.98
CA ILE A 568 18.61 -18.84 13.61
C ILE A 568 18.29 -17.81 12.52
N TYR A 569 18.78 -16.58 12.66
CA TYR A 569 18.54 -15.53 11.67
C TYR A 569 19.14 -15.93 10.31
N VAL A 570 20.39 -16.40 10.28
CA VAL A 570 21.05 -16.87 9.05
C VAL A 570 20.37 -18.11 8.46
N LYS A 571 19.78 -18.99 9.28
CA LYS A 571 18.92 -20.09 8.80
C LYS A 571 17.77 -19.55 7.94
N PHE A 572 17.04 -18.53 8.41
CA PHE A 572 15.93 -17.95 7.64
C PHE A 572 16.40 -17.17 6.40
N ILE A 573 17.56 -16.51 6.43
CA ILE A 573 18.17 -15.93 5.22
C ILE A 573 18.45 -17.02 4.18
N LYS A 574 18.89 -18.22 4.59
CA LYS A 574 19.12 -19.34 3.67
C LYS A 574 17.82 -19.98 3.17
N ILE A 575 16.79 -20.08 4.02
CA ILE A 575 15.45 -20.53 3.60
C ILE A 575 14.89 -19.59 2.53
N ARG A 576 15.07 -18.29 2.71
CA ARG A 576 14.69 -17.27 1.71
C ARG A 576 15.31 -17.54 0.32
N GLU A 577 16.57 -17.99 0.27
CA GLU A 577 17.20 -18.37 -1.00
C GLU A 577 16.56 -19.61 -1.65
N HIS A 578 16.09 -20.57 -0.85
CA HIS A 578 15.38 -21.75 -1.36
C HIS A 578 13.97 -21.40 -1.87
N LEU A 579 13.34 -20.37 -1.30
CA LEU A 579 12.05 -19.84 -1.75
C LEU A 579 12.14 -19.04 -3.06
N ARG A 580 13.33 -18.65 -3.52
CA ARG A 580 13.53 -17.78 -4.68
C ARG A 580 12.79 -18.24 -5.95
N PRO A 581 12.76 -19.53 -6.33
CA PRO A 581 11.97 -20.00 -7.48
C PRO A 581 10.47 -19.80 -7.31
N TYR A 582 9.95 -20.07 -6.11
CA TYR A 582 8.53 -19.91 -5.80
C TYR A 582 8.14 -18.44 -5.78
N LEU A 583 8.94 -17.58 -5.14
CA LEU A 583 8.72 -16.14 -5.13
C LEU A 583 8.71 -15.56 -6.55
N ARG A 584 9.59 -16.04 -7.44
CA ARG A 584 9.60 -15.62 -8.85
C ARG A 584 8.27 -15.92 -9.54
N GLU A 585 7.70 -17.10 -9.30
CA GLU A 585 6.37 -17.47 -9.80
C GLU A 585 5.29 -16.53 -9.25
N LEU A 586 5.31 -16.25 -7.94
CA LEU A 586 4.31 -15.37 -7.33
C LEU A 586 4.41 -13.92 -7.81
N PHE A 587 5.62 -13.39 -7.99
CA PHE A 587 5.81 -12.07 -8.58
C PHE A 587 5.39 -12.01 -10.05
N ALA A 588 5.51 -13.11 -10.79
CA ALA A 588 4.96 -13.20 -12.15
C ALA A 588 3.41 -13.16 -12.14
N GLN A 589 2.76 -13.90 -11.23
CA GLN A 589 1.30 -13.81 -11.07
C GLN A 589 0.83 -12.39 -10.68
N ALA A 590 1.61 -11.68 -9.86
CA ALA A 590 1.34 -10.29 -9.53
C ALA A 590 1.49 -9.35 -10.74
N HIS A 591 2.44 -9.65 -11.63
CA HIS A 591 2.71 -8.87 -12.84
C HIS A 591 1.72 -9.12 -13.98
N GLU A 592 1.27 -10.37 -14.14
CA GLU A 592 0.42 -10.79 -15.24
C GLU A 592 -1.07 -10.65 -14.91
N ASP A 593 -1.46 -11.02 -13.69
CA ASP A 593 -2.87 -11.18 -13.29
C ASP A 593 -3.24 -10.33 -12.06
N GLY A 594 -2.35 -9.45 -11.57
CA GLY A 594 -2.62 -8.59 -10.41
C GLY A 594 -2.77 -9.32 -9.07
N GLN A 595 -2.27 -10.55 -8.95
CA GLN A 595 -2.52 -11.38 -7.77
C GLN A 595 -1.64 -10.94 -6.57
N PRO A 596 -2.18 -10.88 -5.35
CA PRO A 596 -1.38 -10.66 -4.15
C PRO A 596 -0.46 -11.85 -3.86
N LEU A 597 0.70 -11.58 -3.23
CA LEU A 597 1.63 -12.63 -2.79
C LEU A 597 1.22 -13.19 -1.42
N ILE A 598 1.03 -12.32 -0.42
CA ILE A 598 0.40 -12.70 0.85
C ILE A 598 -1.12 -12.59 0.68
N ARG A 599 -1.83 -13.66 1.03
CA ARG A 599 -3.28 -13.77 0.88
C ARG A 599 -3.90 -14.20 2.21
N GLY A 600 -5.01 -13.59 2.60
CA GLY A 600 -5.79 -14.10 3.71
C GLY A 600 -6.35 -15.49 3.36
N LEU A 601 -6.63 -16.34 4.36
CA LEU A 601 -7.11 -17.70 4.08
C LEU A 601 -8.43 -17.69 3.28
N PHE A 602 -9.30 -16.72 3.53
CA PHE A 602 -10.53 -16.49 2.76
C PHE A 602 -10.30 -16.37 1.25
N TYR A 603 -9.11 -15.93 0.80
CA TYR A 603 -8.83 -15.72 -0.60
C TYR A 603 -8.77 -17.04 -1.38
N GLU A 604 -8.12 -18.05 -0.80
CA GLU A 604 -8.01 -19.39 -1.38
C GLU A 604 -9.16 -20.31 -0.94
N PHE A 605 -9.80 -20.01 0.18
CA PHE A 605 -10.89 -20.79 0.77
C PHE A 605 -12.15 -19.94 1.01
N PRO A 606 -12.76 -19.35 -0.03
CA PRO A 606 -13.88 -18.40 0.11
C PRO A 606 -15.17 -19.04 0.64
N HIS A 607 -15.26 -20.36 0.65
CA HIS A 607 -16.42 -21.13 1.14
C HIS A 607 -16.20 -21.73 2.54
N ASP A 608 -15.02 -21.51 3.13
CA ASP A 608 -14.70 -21.94 4.48
C ASP A 608 -14.90 -20.76 5.44
N ASP A 609 -16.04 -20.75 6.15
CA ASP A 609 -16.36 -19.67 7.09
C ASP A 609 -15.39 -19.58 8.26
N ALA A 610 -14.71 -20.68 8.64
CA ALA A 610 -13.72 -20.64 9.72
C ALA A 610 -12.43 -19.94 9.29
N ALA A 611 -12.14 -19.92 7.99
CA ALA A 611 -11.00 -19.22 7.41
C ALA A 611 -11.21 -17.70 7.25
N SER A 612 -12.43 -17.19 7.41
CA SER A 612 -12.81 -15.85 6.94
C SER A 612 -12.17 -14.69 7.70
N ASP A 613 -11.98 -14.89 9.01
CA ASP A 613 -11.62 -13.85 9.99
C ASP A 613 -10.29 -14.17 10.69
N ILE A 614 -9.56 -15.20 10.25
CA ILE A 614 -8.25 -15.55 10.79
C ILE A 614 -7.24 -14.46 10.39
N ALA A 615 -6.58 -13.90 11.41
CA ALA A 615 -5.75 -12.70 11.29
C ALA A 615 -4.25 -12.95 11.54
N ASP A 616 -3.90 -14.13 12.03
CA ASP A 616 -2.56 -14.52 12.47
C ASP A 616 -2.00 -15.72 11.68
N GLU A 617 -2.64 -16.04 10.55
CA GLU A 617 -2.23 -17.05 9.56
C GLU A 617 -2.50 -16.48 8.17
N TYR A 618 -1.71 -16.89 7.19
CA TYR A 618 -1.90 -16.46 5.80
C TYR A 618 -1.39 -17.50 4.81
N MET A 619 -1.83 -17.37 3.57
CA MET A 619 -1.27 -18.09 2.43
C MET A 619 -0.20 -17.22 1.76
N LEU A 620 1.03 -17.71 1.64
CA LEU A 620 1.99 -17.19 0.68
C LEU A 620 1.73 -17.90 -0.64
N GLY A 621 1.20 -17.18 -1.63
CA GLY A 621 0.70 -17.79 -2.86
C GLY A 621 -0.50 -18.71 -2.62
N PRO A 622 -0.78 -19.66 -3.53
CA PRO A 622 -1.98 -20.50 -3.44
C PRO A 622 -1.88 -21.72 -2.51
N ASP A 623 -0.69 -22.07 -2.02
CA ASP A 623 -0.43 -23.40 -1.47
C ASP A 623 0.57 -23.47 -0.30
N LEU A 624 1.12 -22.34 0.16
CA LEU A 624 1.97 -22.32 1.36
C LEU A 624 1.27 -21.58 2.51
N LEU A 625 0.75 -22.33 3.50
CA LEU A 625 0.18 -21.78 4.72
C LEU A 625 1.30 -21.42 5.70
N VAL A 626 1.31 -20.20 6.21
CA VAL A 626 2.29 -19.70 7.19
C VAL A 626 1.58 -19.20 8.44
N ALA A 627 2.03 -19.63 9.62
CA ALA A 627 1.43 -19.25 10.90
C ALA A 627 2.48 -18.64 11.86
N PRO A 628 2.83 -17.34 11.73
CA PRO A 628 3.88 -16.70 12.54
C PRO A 628 3.56 -16.63 14.04
N VAL A 629 4.52 -16.88 14.94
CA VAL A 629 4.26 -16.79 16.39
C VAL A 629 4.29 -15.34 16.87
N THR A 630 3.14 -14.80 17.29
CA THR A 630 2.97 -13.38 17.71
C THR A 630 2.83 -13.18 19.22
N GLU A 631 3.19 -14.17 20.03
CA GLU A 631 3.16 -14.11 21.50
C GLU A 631 4.56 -14.34 22.08
N GLU A 632 4.95 -13.51 23.04
CA GLU A 632 6.22 -13.64 23.74
C GLU A 632 6.29 -14.96 24.53
N GLY A 633 7.41 -15.67 24.41
CA GLY A 633 7.66 -16.93 25.12
C GLY A 633 6.95 -18.14 24.55
N ALA A 634 6.03 -17.97 23.59
CA ALA A 634 5.30 -19.08 22.99
C ALA A 634 6.25 -20.01 22.21
N ARG A 635 6.07 -21.32 22.41
CA ARG A 635 6.83 -22.39 21.73
C ARG A 635 5.94 -23.40 21.02
N SER A 636 4.64 -23.13 20.96
CA SER A 636 3.62 -23.83 20.20
C SER A 636 2.46 -22.85 19.97
N ARG A 637 1.60 -23.11 18.98
CA ARG A 637 0.37 -22.34 18.78
C ARG A 637 -0.74 -23.19 18.18
N GLN A 638 -1.98 -22.72 18.27
CA GLN A 638 -3.06 -23.27 17.46
C GLN A 638 -2.87 -22.80 16.01
N VAL A 639 -3.15 -23.70 15.07
CA VAL A 639 -3.15 -23.44 13.63
C VAL A 639 -4.39 -24.05 13.02
N TYR A 640 -5.18 -23.25 12.29
CA TYR A 640 -6.28 -23.76 11.48
C TYR A 640 -5.76 -24.21 10.11
N LEU A 641 -6.14 -25.41 9.70
CA LEU A 641 -5.81 -25.95 8.38
C LEU A 641 -7.06 -25.82 7.50
N PRO A 642 -7.12 -24.84 6.57
CA PRO A 642 -8.36 -24.51 5.88
C PRO A 642 -8.76 -25.54 4.82
N GLY A 643 -10.02 -25.50 4.41
CA GLY A 643 -10.63 -26.43 3.46
C GLY A 643 -11.43 -27.54 4.15
N ASP A 644 -11.45 -28.73 3.55
CA ASP A 644 -12.14 -29.90 4.11
C ASP A 644 -11.24 -31.15 4.03
N ALA A 645 -11.81 -32.33 4.31
CA ALA A 645 -11.06 -33.60 4.29
C ALA A 645 -10.48 -33.96 2.90
N THR A 646 -10.85 -33.24 1.84
CA THR A 646 -10.26 -33.41 0.49
C THR A 646 -9.01 -32.56 0.29
N THR A 647 -8.82 -31.51 1.09
CA THR A 647 -7.57 -30.72 1.14
C THR A 647 -6.58 -31.40 2.06
N GLN A 648 -5.35 -31.61 1.60
CA GLN A 648 -4.28 -32.19 2.41
C GLN A 648 -3.22 -31.15 2.73
N TRP A 649 -2.74 -31.14 3.96
CA TRP A 649 -1.70 -30.24 4.43
C TRP A 649 -0.49 -31.04 4.91
N GLN A 650 0.66 -30.80 4.30
CA GLN A 650 1.93 -31.36 4.73
C GLN A 650 2.67 -30.35 5.60
N ASP A 651 2.95 -30.71 6.84
CA ASP A 651 3.83 -29.95 7.72
C ASP A 651 5.27 -29.98 7.20
N LEU A 652 5.85 -28.82 6.90
CA LEU A 652 7.19 -28.75 6.31
C LEU A 652 8.32 -28.91 7.33
N ARG A 653 8.01 -28.97 8.63
CA ARG A 653 8.98 -29.21 9.71
C ARG A 653 9.34 -30.69 9.81
N ASP A 654 8.34 -31.57 9.80
CA ASP A 654 8.51 -33.01 10.04
C ASP A 654 7.90 -33.93 8.97
N GLY A 655 7.16 -33.37 8.00
CA GLY A 655 6.50 -34.12 6.92
C GLY A 655 5.18 -34.77 7.31
N ALA A 656 4.64 -34.50 8.51
CA ALA A 656 3.35 -35.02 8.93
C ALA A 656 2.22 -34.51 8.01
N MET A 657 1.23 -35.37 7.79
CA MET A 657 0.07 -35.08 6.94
C MET A 657 -1.17 -34.85 7.78
N TYR A 658 -1.95 -33.84 7.43
CA TYR A 658 -3.18 -33.46 8.09
C TYR A 658 -4.29 -33.18 7.06
N ASP A 659 -5.52 -33.57 7.40
CA ASP A 659 -6.71 -33.19 6.64
C ASP A 659 -7.05 -31.70 6.88
N GLY A 660 -7.68 -31.03 5.91
CA GLY A 660 -8.25 -29.70 6.10
C GLY A 660 -9.52 -29.69 6.98
N GLY A 661 -9.96 -28.51 7.37
CA GLY A 661 -11.17 -28.28 8.17
C GLY A 661 -10.97 -28.54 9.67
N GLN A 662 -9.74 -28.47 10.17
CA GLN A 662 -9.41 -28.73 11.58
C GLN A 662 -8.40 -27.74 12.14
N THR A 663 -8.42 -27.57 13.46
CA THR A 663 -7.38 -26.84 14.21
C THR A 663 -6.46 -27.83 14.89
N ILE A 664 -5.14 -27.63 14.74
CA ILE A 664 -4.11 -28.43 15.39
C ILE A 664 -3.27 -27.58 16.33
N THR A 665 -2.61 -28.23 17.30
CA THR A 665 -1.54 -27.61 18.08
C THR A 665 -0.21 -27.91 17.41
N ALA A 666 0.46 -26.87 16.93
CA ALA A 666 1.70 -26.95 16.16
C ALA A 666 2.90 -26.51 17.01
N GLU A 667 3.98 -27.31 17.02
CA GLU A 667 5.23 -27.01 17.76
C GLU A 667 6.04 -25.89 17.10
N ALA A 668 6.27 -24.80 17.82
CA ALA A 668 6.95 -23.62 17.28
C ALA A 668 8.12 -23.18 18.18
N PRO A 669 9.15 -24.02 18.41
CA PRO A 669 10.37 -23.58 19.08
C PRO A 669 10.99 -22.36 18.39
N LEU A 670 11.92 -21.68 19.06
CA LEU A 670 12.41 -20.37 18.60
C LEU A 670 13.12 -20.42 17.23
N ASP A 671 13.66 -21.56 16.85
CA ASP A 671 14.34 -21.78 15.58
C ASP A 671 13.41 -22.17 14.41
N THR A 672 12.09 -22.24 14.64
CA THR A 672 11.09 -22.59 13.61
C THR A 672 9.75 -21.85 13.78
N LEU A 673 8.89 -22.00 12.78
CA LEU A 673 7.47 -21.64 12.80
C LEU A 673 6.64 -22.69 12.06
N PRO A 674 5.34 -22.85 12.36
CA PRO A 674 4.47 -23.72 11.57
C PRO A 674 4.32 -23.20 10.13
N VAL A 675 4.65 -24.06 9.17
CA VAL A 675 4.46 -23.82 7.73
C VAL A 675 3.99 -25.11 7.08
N PHE A 676 2.94 -25.04 6.25
CA PHE A 676 2.32 -26.21 5.65
C PHE A 676 2.18 -26.04 4.14
N ALA A 677 2.51 -27.09 3.38
CA ALA A 677 2.29 -27.15 1.94
C ALA A 677 0.97 -27.85 1.62
N ARG A 678 0.16 -27.24 0.76
CA ARG A 678 -1.09 -27.81 0.28
C ARG A 678 -0.83 -28.92 -0.73
N ASP A 679 -1.56 -30.02 -0.62
CA ASP A 679 -1.59 -31.15 -1.54
C ASP A 679 -0.18 -31.69 -1.89
N SER A 680 0.75 -31.61 -0.94
CA SER A 680 2.15 -32.00 -1.08
C SER A 680 2.91 -31.31 -2.23
N ARG A 681 2.52 -30.07 -2.61
CA ARG A 681 3.32 -29.28 -3.55
C ARG A 681 4.71 -29.03 -2.95
N SER A 682 5.75 -29.38 -3.69
CA SER A 682 7.12 -29.18 -3.22
C SER A 682 7.51 -27.71 -3.28
N HIS A 683 7.97 -27.18 -2.16
CA HIS A 683 8.65 -25.87 -2.06
C HIS A 683 10.13 -26.02 -1.71
N GLU A 684 10.67 -27.25 -1.73
CA GLU A 684 12.04 -27.59 -1.33
C GLU A 684 12.41 -27.20 0.11
N LEU A 685 11.42 -27.01 1.00
CA LEU A 685 11.62 -26.60 2.39
C LEU A 685 11.55 -27.74 3.41
N LEU A 686 11.14 -28.95 3.00
CA LEU A 686 10.92 -30.06 3.93
C LEU A 686 12.19 -30.40 4.71
N GLY A 687 12.13 -30.31 6.04
CA GLY A 687 13.26 -30.58 6.94
C GLY A 687 14.28 -29.44 7.04
N MET A 688 14.02 -28.29 6.40
CA MET A 688 14.78 -27.06 6.62
C MET A 688 14.25 -26.22 7.77
N LEU A 689 12.96 -26.37 8.09
CA LEU A 689 12.23 -25.59 9.08
C LEU A 689 12.40 -26.12 10.49
#